data_AF-A0A9P4K0I4-F1
#
_entry.id   AF-A0A9P4K0I4-F1
#
_cell.length_a   1.000
_cell.length_b   1.000
_cell.length_c   1.000
_cell.angle_alpha   90.00
_cell.angle_beta   90.00
_cell.angle_gamma   90.00
#
_symmetry.space_group_name_H-M   'P 1'
#
loop_
_entity.id
_entity.type
_entity.pdbx_description
1 polymer ?
#
loop_
_entity_poly.entity_id
_entity_poly.type
_entity_poly.pdbx_seq_one_letter_code
_entity_poly.pdbx_strand_id
1 'polypeptide(L)'
;MAQQSPDWKSLFLEEQRRREVAERAQEEEKQRRKEEQRRRKEEQRRREEEQRRREEEQRRREEEQRRREEEQRRREEAERAQETAEERTRKTTLPEFLDACHNHLHAGLAIQTDTTLSTRGDPANANNKLRPERLLVWEDFPAQQAAIWDDLMECDLVLERHFTSLHTLEESGEAVRRRMMSSELDLHLFQRSTVEDHVSSIIERLHDDRTLRRKFGLQGSVRFENHANTLSPESQLQEGIEQITVSGSRRRSPRLRAKAKEPQSVATGRTRLTRSSRPRADQFCVYNTSTHNAENRIAAFIIEYKAPHKLPLGYIYEGLEEMVFNDVVWYKETDTPRDHFRRLIAAVITQAFSYMVKMGSEYGCVCTGEASIFLRIPEDPRTVYYFLSVPKGDVGESTGWTPDLDGANRLHLTAVGQMLAFTLRALQTPPRNHEWRANAASQLNGWEVIYDDLLDTIPLEDAPSSEYRPPRHDEFLRMSPIQLRRRQTPITSQSCAGPRDQHAASDEEPDSDTPSRRRPSPQGLPRTHATASSSSPSRSSRRGRSGQYCTQKCLLGLVKGGPLDLSCPNVRDHGESYHQIDLPTFLSRIRRQLSDDLDTDCEPVSRPGACGVLFRVRLKSHGYAVAAKCTPIDFVHRLEHEATVYDVLRPIQGIHVPVHLGNVDLESPYYYEGICELVHMMFLSFGGELISKHLTHENIAYVSQLADCSAQAIHDLGVLHKDLKPRNMLWSEETGQVMVIDFERAEIVKRRAVLGAISPNRKRKRASKDKAKSRVDGSWLFEQERWRVAIELRSLT
;
A
#
# COMPACT_ATOMS: atom_id res chain seq x y z
N MET A 1 63.43 -134.16 -47.57
CA MET A 1 64.66 -133.75 -48.30
C MET A 1 64.29 -132.56 -49.19
N ALA A 2 65.00 -131.43 -49.27
CA ALA A 2 66.18 -130.88 -48.59
C ALA A 2 66.14 -129.34 -48.78
N GLN A 3 66.78 -128.60 -47.87
CA GLN A 3 66.97 -127.13 -47.88
C GLN A 3 68.06 -126.70 -48.87
N GLN A 4 68.09 -125.41 -49.27
CA GLN A 4 69.31 -124.63 -49.54
C GLN A 4 69.05 -123.09 -49.39
N SER A 5 70.05 -122.35 -48.88
CA SER A 5 70.00 -120.95 -48.40
C SER A 5 70.80 -119.96 -49.30
N PRO A 6 70.53 -118.63 -49.36
CA PRO A 6 71.28 -117.67 -50.18
C PRO A 6 72.10 -116.58 -49.42
N ASP A 7 72.98 -115.91 -50.17
CA ASP A 7 74.13 -115.04 -49.84
C ASP A 7 73.78 -113.55 -49.55
N TRP A 8 74.41 -112.96 -48.52
CA TRP A 8 73.98 -111.71 -47.84
C TRP A 8 74.61 -110.41 -48.35
N LYS A 9 75.60 -110.45 -49.26
CA LYS A 9 76.44 -109.27 -49.55
C LYS A 9 75.85 -108.27 -50.55
N SER A 10 74.99 -108.71 -51.49
CA SER A 10 74.34 -107.79 -52.46
C SER A 10 73.16 -107.03 -51.85
N LEU A 11 72.45 -107.65 -50.89
CA LEU A 11 71.31 -107.07 -50.19
C LEU A 11 71.70 -105.79 -49.42
N PHE A 12 72.91 -105.75 -48.85
CA PHE A 12 73.35 -104.62 -48.02
C PHE A 12 73.55 -103.31 -48.80
N LEU A 13 74.13 -103.38 -50.01
CA LEU A 13 74.41 -102.19 -50.85
C LEU A 13 73.14 -101.63 -51.52
N GLU A 14 72.16 -102.48 -51.81
CA GLU A 14 70.86 -102.05 -52.34
C GLU A 14 70.01 -101.40 -51.25
N GLU A 15 70.12 -101.90 -50.01
CA GLU A 15 69.46 -101.31 -48.85
C GLU A 15 70.03 -99.93 -48.50
N GLN A 16 71.34 -99.71 -48.68
CA GLN A 16 71.97 -98.42 -48.43
C GLN A 16 71.50 -97.32 -49.40
N ARG A 17 71.36 -97.64 -50.70
CA ARG A 17 70.81 -96.70 -51.69
C ARG A 17 69.31 -96.44 -51.47
N ARG A 18 68.55 -97.45 -51.04
CA ARG A 18 67.15 -97.26 -50.63
C ARG A 18 67.02 -96.33 -49.42
N ARG A 19 67.96 -96.40 -48.47
CA ARG A 19 67.99 -95.49 -47.31
C ARG A 19 68.30 -94.05 -47.71
N GLU A 20 69.27 -93.80 -48.58
CA GLU A 20 69.58 -92.42 -49.04
C GLU A 20 68.45 -91.79 -49.87
N VAL A 21 67.78 -92.56 -50.73
CA VAL A 21 66.62 -92.08 -51.50
C VAL A 21 65.42 -91.85 -50.58
N ALA A 22 65.18 -92.73 -49.61
CA ALA A 22 64.15 -92.54 -48.60
C ALA A 22 64.44 -91.32 -47.70
N GLU A 23 65.69 -91.06 -47.37
CA GLU A 23 66.11 -89.92 -46.55
C GLU A 23 65.93 -88.60 -47.30
N ARG A 24 66.30 -88.52 -48.60
CA ARG A 24 66.01 -87.33 -49.43
C ARG A 24 64.52 -87.10 -49.63
N ALA A 25 63.74 -88.16 -49.86
CA ALA A 25 62.29 -88.05 -49.98
C ALA A 25 61.64 -87.56 -48.66
N GLN A 26 62.13 -88.03 -47.51
CA GLN A 26 61.70 -87.53 -46.20
C GLN A 26 62.11 -86.08 -45.95
N GLU A 27 63.29 -85.65 -46.42
CA GLU A 27 63.76 -84.27 -46.29
C GLU A 27 62.92 -83.31 -47.15
N GLU A 28 62.60 -83.69 -48.40
CA GLU A 28 61.71 -82.92 -49.28
C GLU A 28 60.28 -82.87 -48.75
N GLU A 29 59.76 -83.97 -48.21
CA GLU A 29 58.44 -83.99 -47.58
C GLU A 29 58.42 -83.11 -46.32
N LYS A 30 59.48 -83.13 -45.50
CA LYS A 30 59.65 -82.21 -44.37
C LYS A 30 59.70 -80.75 -44.83
N GLN A 31 60.37 -80.43 -45.93
CA GLN A 31 60.41 -79.07 -46.47
C GLN A 31 59.05 -78.61 -46.99
N ARG A 32 58.32 -79.46 -47.72
CA ARG A 32 56.95 -79.17 -48.17
C ARG A 32 56.00 -78.94 -46.99
N ARG A 33 56.08 -79.79 -45.96
CA ARG A 33 55.29 -79.61 -44.72
C ARG A 33 55.66 -78.31 -44.00
N LYS A 34 56.95 -77.94 -43.93
CA LYS A 34 57.40 -76.67 -43.34
C LYS A 34 56.90 -75.46 -44.13
N GLU A 35 56.93 -75.51 -45.46
CA GLU A 35 56.46 -74.43 -46.31
C GLU A 35 54.93 -74.27 -46.25
N GLU A 36 54.19 -75.37 -46.29
CA GLU A 36 52.74 -75.37 -46.10
C GLU A 36 52.36 -74.84 -44.71
N GLN A 37 53.10 -75.24 -43.66
CA GLN A 37 52.89 -74.73 -42.31
C GLN A 37 53.23 -73.23 -42.20
N ARG A 38 54.22 -72.72 -42.95
CA ARG A 38 54.51 -71.29 -43.05
C ARG A 38 53.38 -70.54 -43.77
N ARG A 39 52.87 -71.06 -44.88
CA ARG A 39 51.74 -70.46 -45.62
C ARG A 39 50.48 -70.40 -44.77
N ARG A 40 50.14 -71.48 -44.07
CA ARG A 40 49.00 -71.52 -43.12
C ARG A 40 49.17 -70.51 -41.99
N LYS A 41 50.38 -70.38 -41.42
CA LYS A 41 50.66 -69.36 -40.38
C LYS A 41 50.56 -67.94 -40.91
N GLU A 42 51.02 -67.67 -42.14
CA GLU A 42 50.91 -66.34 -42.74
C GLU A 42 49.47 -65.98 -43.07
N GLU A 43 48.71 -66.91 -43.63
CA GLU A 43 47.27 -66.74 -43.89
C GLU A 43 46.48 -66.53 -42.59
N GLN A 44 46.80 -67.28 -41.54
CA GLN A 44 46.21 -67.08 -40.22
C GLN A 44 46.55 -65.70 -39.65
N ARG A 45 47.80 -65.24 -39.75
CA ARG A 45 48.18 -63.88 -39.32
C ARG A 45 47.45 -62.79 -40.11
N ARG A 46 47.24 -62.97 -41.42
CA ARG A 46 46.46 -62.02 -42.24
C ARG A 46 45.00 -61.96 -41.80
N ARG A 47 44.37 -63.11 -41.53
CA ARG A 47 42.99 -63.17 -41.02
C ARG A 47 42.87 -62.54 -39.63
N GLU A 48 43.82 -62.79 -38.74
CA GLU A 48 43.86 -62.18 -37.41
C GLU A 48 44.06 -60.65 -37.48
N GLU A 49 44.91 -60.16 -38.40
CA GLU A 49 45.11 -58.72 -38.59
C GLU A 49 43.88 -58.04 -39.20
N GLU A 50 43.23 -58.68 -40.18
CA GLU A 50 41.99 -58.18 -40.76
C GLU A 50 40.85 -58.15 -39.74
N GLN A 51 40.75 -59.20 -38.90
CA GLN A 51 39.77 -59.24 -37.82
C GLN A 51 40.03 -58.14 -36.78
N ARG A 52 41.29 -57.91 -36.38
CA ARG A 52 41.66 -56.81 -35.48
C ARG A 52 41.30 -55.44 -36.06
N ARG A 53 41.53 -55.22 -37.36
CA ARG A 53 41.15 -53.96 -38.03
C ARG A 53 39.63 -53.75 -38.02
N ARG A 54 38.84 -54.79 -38.29
CA ARG A 54 37.37 -54.73 -38.23
C ARG A 54 36.87 -54.46 -36.81
N GLU A 55 37.45 -55.11 -35.80
CA GLU A 55 37.11 -54.89 -34.40
C GLU A 55 37.48 -53.46 -33.94
N GLU A 56 38.63 -52.92 -34.35
CA GLU A 56 39.01 -51.54 -34.04
C GLU A 56 38.10 -50.53 -34.74
N GLU A 57 37.74 -50.75 -36.00
CA GLU A 57 36.81 -49.90 -36.73
C GLU A 57 35.41 -49.95 -36.10
N GLN A 58 34.94 -51.13 -35.70
CA GLN A 58 33.67 -51.27 -34.99
C GLN A 58 33.70 -50.54 -33.64
N ARG A 59 34.78 -50.68 -32.86
CA ARG A 59 34.95 -49.93 -31.60
C ARG A 59 34.96 -48.42 -31.81
N ARG A 60 35.61 -47.93 -32.87
CA ARG A 60 35.61 -46.49 -33.22
C ARG A 60 34.21 -46.00 -33.57
N ARG A 61 33.44 -46.77 -34.35
CA ARG A 61 32.05 -46.44 -34.69
C ARG A 61 31.15 -46.46 -33.46
N GLU A 62 31.30 -47.44 -32.58
CA GLU A 62 30.57 -47.52 -31.32
C GLU A 62 30.92 -46.36 -30.38
N GLU A 63 32.20 -45.97 -30.29
CA GLU A 63 32.63 -44.83 -29.48
C GLU A 63 32.11 -43.51 -30.07
N GLU A 64 32.15 -43.32 -31.39
CA GLU A 64 31.60 -42.15 -32.06
C GLU A 64 30.07 -42.07 -31.87
N GLN A 65 29.37 -43.20 -31.98
CA GLN A 65 27.93 -43.28 -31.73
C GLN A 65 27.61 -42.91 -30.27
N ARG A 66 28.34 -43.46 -29.30
CA ARG A 66 28.19 -43.10 -27.88
C ARG A 66 28.44 -41.62 -27.62
N ARG A 67 29.45 -41.02 -28.25
CA ARG A 67 29.73 -39.58 -28.14
C ARG A 67 28.58 -38.74 -28.69
N ARG A 68 28.01 -39.13 -29.84
CA ARG A 68 26.85 -38.44 -30.43
C ARG A 68 25.60 -38.57 -29.55
N GLU A 69 25.35 -39.76 -29.01
CA GLU A 69 24.23 -39.99 -28.07
C GLU A 69 24.39 -39.19 -26.77
N GLU A 70 25.60 -39.13 -26.20
CA GLU A 70 25.89 -38.31 -25.02
C GLU A 70 25.73 -36.81 -25.31
N GLU A 71 26.22 -36.34 -26.47
CA GLU A 71 26.06 -34.96 -26.90
C GLU A 71 24.58 -34.59 -27.10
N GLN A 72 23.81 -35.47 -27.73
CA GLN A 72 22.37 -35.28 -27.90
C GLN A 72 21.65 -35.20 -26.56
N ARG A 73 21.94 -36.12 -25.63
CA ARG A 73 21.38 -36.08 -24.27
C ARG A 73 21.73 -34.79 -23.53
N ARG A 74 22.97 -34.30 -23.65
CA ARG A 74 23.38 -33.02 -23.06
C ARG A 74 22.64 -31.83 -23.68
N ARG A 75 22.39 -31.85 -24.99
CA ARG A 75 21.60 -30.80 -25.67
C ARG A 75 20.14 -30.82 -25.21
N GLU A 76 19.51 -31.98 -25.17
CA GLU A 76 18.13 -32.15 -24.69
C GLU A 76 17.99 -31.78 -23.20
N GLU A 77 19.01 -32.03 -22.38
CA GLU A 77 19.05 -31.59 -20.98
C GLU A 77 19.26 -30.09 -20.86
N ALA A 78 20.14 -29.50 -21.67
CA ALA A 78 20.36 -28.05 -21.71
C ALA A 78 19.12 -27.29 -22.21
N GLU A 79 18.43 -27.79 -23.22
CA GLU A 79 17.18 -27.20 -23.75
C GLU A 79 16.08 -27.26 -22.69
N ARG A 80 15.85 -28.41 -22.05
CA ARG A 80 14.89 -28.52 -20.93
C ARG A 80 15.24 -27.62 -19.74
N ALA A 81 16.53 -27.49 -19.42
CA ALA A 81 16.99 -26.59 -18.36
C ALA A 81 16.75 -25.11 -18.73
N GLN A 82 16.96 -24.75 -19.99
CA GLN A 82 16.67 -23.41 -20.50
C GLN A 82 15.17 -23.11 -20.47
N GLU A 83 14.33 -24.03 -20.97
CA GLU A 83 12.86 -23.89 -20.91
C GLU A 83 12.38 -23.70 -19.47
N THR A 84 12.87 -24.54 -18.54
CA THR A 84 12.52 -24.42 -17.11
C THR A 84 12.97 -23.08 -16.52
N ALA A 85 14.16 -22.59 -16.91
CA ALA A 85 14.66 -21.29 -16.44
C ALA A 85 13.85 -20.12 -17.02
N GLU A 86 13.47 -20.19 -18.30
CA GLU A 86 12.60 -19.20 -18.95
C GLU A 86 11.20 -19.18 -18.30
N GLU A 87 10.63 -20.34 -17.99
CA GLU A 87 9.34 -20.43 -17.28
C GLU A 87 9.39 -19.86 -15.87
N ARG A 88 10.51 -20.01 -15.15
CA ARG A 88 10.66 -19.45 -13.80
C ARG A 88 10.94 -17.95 -13.78
N THR A 89 11.55 -17.43 -14.85
CA THR A 89 11.99 -16.02 -14.94
C THR A 89 11.02 -15.13 -15.72
N ARG A 90 10.12 -15.70 -16.54
CA ARG A 90 9.06 -14.94 -17.21
C ARG A 90 8.09 -14.32 -16.20
N LYS A 91 7.39 -13.28 -16.65
CA LYS A 91 6.29 -12.66 -15.92
C LYS A 91 5.12 -13.65 -15.79
N THR A 92 4.39 -13.55 -14.69
CA THR A 92 3.26 -14.43 -14.36
C THR A 92 1.92 -13.81 -14.76
N THR A 93 0.93 -14.66 -15.02
CA THR A 93 -0.49 -14.24 -15.14
C THR A 93 -1.08 -13.98 -13.76
N LEU A 94 -2.24 -13.31 -13.64
CA LEU A 94 -2.83 -13.04 -12.32
C LEU A 94 -3.14 -14.34 -11.53
N PRO A 95 -3.73 -15.40 -12.12
CA PRO A 95 -3.96 -16.67 -11.42
C PRO A 95 -2.66 -17.34 -10.93
N GLU A 96 -1.65 -17.42 -11.79
CA GLU A 96 -0.32 -17.95 -11.47
C GLU A 96 0.35 -17.13 -10.36
N PHE A 97 0.19 -15.81 -10.43
CA PHE A 97 0.71 -14.88 -9.43
C PHE A 97 0.06 -15.08 -8.06
N LEU A 98 -1.28 -15.24 -7.99
CA LEU A 98 -2.01 -15.48 -6.74
C LEU A 98 -1.60 -16.80 -6.10
N ASP A 99 -1.43 -17.85 -6.90
CA ASP A 99 -0.92 -19.14 -6.44
C ASP A 99 0.48 -19.02 -5.86
N ALA A 100 1.40 -18.41 -6.62
CA ALA A 100 2.78 -18.19 -6.19
C ALA A 100 2.87 -17.33 -4.91
N CYS A 101 2.06 -16.26 -4.79
CA CYS A 101 1.99 -15.44 -3.58
C CYS A 101 1.54 -16.27 -2.36
N HIS A 102 0.53 -17.13 -2.53
CA HIS A 102 0.05 -17.96 -1.44
C HIS A 102 1.11 -18.97 -1.00
N ASN A 103 1.65 -19.74 -1.94
CA ASN A 103 2.56 -20.85 -1.65
C ASN A 103 3.95 -20.40 -1.20
N HIS A 104 4.51 -19.36 -1.81
CA HIS A 104 5.89 -18.94 -1.54
C HIS A 104 5.99 -17.83 -0.49
N LEU A 105 4.98 -16.95 -0.38
CA LEU A 105 5.04 -15.80 0.55
C LEU A 105 4.17 -16.04 1.79
N HIS A 106 2.85 -16.15 1.62
CA HIS A 106 1.90 -16.11 2.75
C HIS A 106 1.92 -17.39 3.59
N ALA A 107 2.02 -18.57 2.97
CA ALA A 107 2.07 -19.85 3.67
C ALA A 107 3.29 -20.00 4.60
N GLY A 108 4.35 -19.20 4.37
CA GLY A 108 5.58 -19.15 5.17
C GLY A 108 5.48 -18.40 6.50
N LEU A 109 4.28 -18.01 6.94
CA LEU A 109 4.03 -17.31 8.20
C LEU A 109 4.61 -18.05 9.41
N ALA A 110 5.56 -17.42 10.13
CA ALA A 110 6.15 -17.95 11.36
C ALA A 110 5.87 -17.02 12.55
N ILE A 111 5.08 -17.49 13.51
CA ILE A 111 4.72 -16.74 14.73
C ILE A 111 5.73 -17.04 15.84
N GLN A 112 6.21 -16.01 16.55
CA GLN A 112 7.02 -16.20 17.75
C GLN A 112 6.14 -16.72 18.90
N THR A 113 6.39 -17.95 19.35
CA THR A 113 5.63 -18.60 20.42
C THR A 113 6.12 -18.21 21.82
N ASP A 114 7.37 -17.74 21.94
CA ASP A 114 7.93 -17.27 23.21
C ASP A 114 7.49 -15.83 23.53
N THR A 115 6.54 -15.71 24.47
CA THR A 115 6.00 -14.43 24.96
C THR A 115 7.03 -13.53 25.68
N THR A 116 8.22 -14.04 25.99
CA THR A 116 9.33 -13.25 26.55
C THR A 116 10.13 -12.51 25.48
N LEU A 117 10.06 -12.97 24.22
CA LEU A 117 10.73 -12.40 23.06
C LEU A 117 9.83 -11.49 22.22
N SER A 118 8.53 -11.42 22.54
CA SER A 118 7.54 -10.61 21.83
C SER A 118 7.20 -9.31 22.55
N THR A 119 6.70 -8.32 21.79
CA THR A 119 6.24 -7.05 22.36
C THR A 119 5.12 -7.29 23.36
N ARG A 120 5.34 -6.83 24.60
CA ARG A 120 4.31 -6.77 25.64
C ARG A 120 3.65 -5.41 25.56
N GLY A 121 2.39 -5.41 25.17
CA GLY A 121 1.58 -4.20 25.06
C GLY A 121 0.12 -4.60 24.92
N ASP A 122 -0.75 -3.72 25.39
CA ASP A 122 -2.19 -3.88 25.42
C ASP A 122 -2.77 -4.19 24.01
N PRO A 123 -3.49 -5.32 23.81
CA PRO A 123 -4.01 -5.72 22.51
C PRO A 123 -5.13 -4.82 22.02
N ALA A 124 -5.84 -4.12 22.91
CA ALA A 124 -6.95 -3.25 22.53
C ALA A 124 -6.78 -1.90 23.22
N ASN A 125 -6.75 -0.80 22.47
CA ASN A 125 -6.86 0.54 23.06
C ASN A 125 -8.20 1.15 22.66
N ALA A 126 -9.27 0.66 23.28
CA ALA A 126 -10.64 1.07 22.98
C ALA A 126 -11.12 2.24 23.85
N ASN A 127 -10.42 2.58 24.94
CA ASN A 127 -10.88 3.60 25.89
C ASN A 127 -11.23 4.94 25.27
N ASN A 128 -12.42 5.43 25.61
CA ASN A 128 -13.02 6.67 25.11
C ASN A 128 -13.21 6.72 23.58
N LYS A 129 -13.14 5.58 22.90
CA LYS A 129 -13.46 5.48 21.47
C LYS A 129 -14.95 5.21 21.26
N LEU A 130 -15.48 5.65 20.13
CA LEU A 130 -16.85 5.37 19.75
C LEU A 130 -17.01 3.87 19.52
N ARG A 131 -18.02 3.25 20.12
CA ARG A 131 -18.33 1.82 19.95
C ARG A 131 -19.68 1.64 19.24
N PRO A 132 -19.84 0.57 18.44
CA PRO A 132 -21.14 0.20 17.90
C PRO A 132 -22.07 -0.33 19.01
N GLU A 133 -23.35 -0.47 18.69
CA GLU A 133 -24.35 -1.14 19.53
C GLU A 133 -24.38 -2.64 19.23
N ARG A 134 -24.21 -3.05 17.96
CA ARG A 134 -24.34 -4.44 17.50
C ARG A 134 -23.22 -4.86 16.56
N LEU A 135 -22.75 -6.11 16.72
CA LEU A 135 -21.91 -6.85 15.78
C LEU A 135 -22.76 -7.93 15.12
N LEU A 136 -22.80 -8.00 13.79
CA LEU A 136 -23.58 -8.98 13.03
C LEU A 136 -22.74 -9.65 11.94
N VAL A 137 -23.09 -10.87 11.54
CA VAL A 137 -22.40 -11.55 10.44
C VAL A 137 -22.69 -10.87 9.11
N TRP A 138 -21.66 -10.68 8.30
CA TRP A 138 -21.79 -10.19 6.92
C TRP A 138 -22.06 -11.36 5.96
N GLU A 139 -23.31 -11.82 5.91
CA GLU A 139 -23.70 -13.04 5.19
C GLU A 139 -23.44 -12.98 3.67
N ASP A 140 -23.70 -11.84 3.03
CA ASP A 140 -23.54 -11.67 1.59
C ASP A 140 -22.10 -11.30 1.15
N PHE A 141 -21.16 -11.21 2.09
CA PHE A 141 -19.76 -10.88 1.80
C PHE A 141 -19.13 -11.78 0.73
N PRO A 142 -19.26 -13.12 0.77
CA PRO A 142 -18.62 -13.97 -0.23
C PRO A 142 -19.18 -13.77 -1.63
N ALA A 143 -20.51 -13.63 -1.74
CA ALA A 143 -21.16 -13.35 -3.02
C ALA A 143 -20.71 -12.00 -3.60
N GLN A 144 -20.57 -10.98 -2.75
CA GLN A 144 -20.05 -9.69 -3.17
C GLN A 144 -18.58 -9.76 -3.60
N GLN A 145 -17.73 -10.52 -2.90
CA GLN A 145 -16.34 -10.76 -3.31
C GLN A 145 -16.27 -11.48 -4.66
N ALA A 146 -17.12 -12.50 -4.86
CA ALA A 146 -17.19 -13.24 -6.11
C ALA A 146 -17.59 -12.34 -7.29
N ALA A 147 -18.55 -11.43 -7.11
CA ALA A 147 -18.96 -10.48 -8.15
C ALA A 147 -17.81 -9.57 -8.62
N ILE A 148 -16.93 -9.14 -7.71
CA ILE A 148 -15.72 -8.38 -8.08
C ILE A 148 -14.78 -9.23 -8.92
N TRP A 149 -14.64 -10.53 -8.61
CA TRP A 149 -13.85 -11.45 -9.42
C TRP A 149 -14.46 -11.69 -10.80
N ASP A 150 -15.78 -11.87 -10.90
CA ASP A 150 -16.47 -11.99 -12.17
C ASP A 150 -16.16 -10.77 -13.07
N ASP A 151 -16.21 -9.57 -12.51
CA ASP A 151 -15.87 -8.32 -13.19
C ASP A 151 -14.40 -8.25 -13.64
N LEU A 152 -13.47 -8.80 -12.86
CA LEU A 152 -12.04 -8.87 -13.22
C LEU A 152 -11.80 -9.89 -14.33
N MET A 153 -12.43 -11.06 -14.26
CA MET A 153 -12.27 -12.14 -15.23
C MET A 153 -12.86 -11.79 -16.61
N GLU A 154 -13.70 -10.75 -16.72
CA GLU A 154 -14.12 -10.20 -18.01
C GLU A 154 -12.98 -9.57 -18.81
N CYS A 155 -11.89 -9.16 -18.14
CA CYS A 155 -10.75 -8.43 -18.72
C CYS A 155 -9.60 -9.37 -19.13
N ASP A 156 -9.10 -9.21 -20.35
CA ASP A 156 -8.00 -10.02 -20.88
C ASP A 156 -6.67 -9.81 -20.12
N LEU A 157 -6.50 -8.64 -19.47
CA LEU A 157 -5.32 -8.28 -18.68
C LEU A 157 -5.00 -9.29 -17.57
N VAL A 158 -6.02 -9.98 -17.04
CA VAL A 158 -5.89 -11.01 -15.99
C VAL A 158 -5.13 -12.25 -16.51
N LEU A 159 -5.26 -12.54 -17.80
CA LEU A 159 -4.61 -13.69 -18.47
C LEU A 159 -3.27 -13.31 -19.10
N GLU A 160 -2.96 -12.01 -19.19
CA GLU A 160 -1.67 -11.53 -19.69
C GLU A 160 -0.57 -11.61 -18.62
N ARG A 161 0.67 -11.81 -19.07
CA ARG A 161 1.85 -11.98 -18.21
C ARG A 161 2.45 -10.64 -17.80
N HIS A 162 1.88 -10.00 -16.79
CA HIS A 162 2.35 -8.69 -16.28
C HIS A 162 3.03 -8.75 -14.91
N PHE A 163 2.76 -9.79 -14.13
CA PHE A 163 3.11 -9.82 -12.71
C PHE A 163 4.47 -10.46 -12.45
N THR A 164 4.99 -10.26 -11.24
CA THR A 164 6.34 -10.68 -10.82
C THR A 164 6.59 -12.15 -11.15
N SER A 165 7.80 -12.47 -11.57
CA SER A 165 8.19 -13.84 -11.94
C SER A 165 8.19 -14.77 -10.73
N LEU A 166 7.99 -16.06 -10.98
CA LEU A 166 7.94 -17.07 -9.94
C LEU A 166 9.26 -17.13 -9.16
N HIS A 167 10.39 -17.06 -9.84
CA HIS A 167 11.71 -17.04 -9.22
C HIS A 167 11.87 -15.89 -8.20
N THR A 168 11.44 -14.67 -8.54
CA THR A 168 11.56 -13.53 -7.64
C THR A 168 10.63 -13.65 -6.43
N LEU A 169 9.45 -14.24 -6.59
CA LEU A 169 8.53 -14.52 -5.48
C LEU A 169 9.08 -15.59 -4.53
N GLU A 170 9.72 -16.64 -5.07
CA GLU A 170 10.40 -17.66 -4.27
C GLU A 170 11.54 -17.07 -3.43
N GLU A 171 12.42 -16.27 -4.03
CA GLU A 171 13.53 -15.60 -3.33
C GLU A 171 13.02 -14.64 -2.25
N SER A 172 11.98 -13.87 -2.57
CA SER A 172 11.34 -12.98 -1.59
C SER A 172 10.73 -13.78 -0.44
N GLY A 173 10.11 -14.93 -0.73
CA GLY A 173 9.55 -15.85 0.27
C GLY A 173 10.60 -16.44 1.19
N GLU A 174 11.81 -16.75 0.71
CA GLU A 174 12.93 -17.13 1.56
C GLU A 174 13.34 -16.02 2.53
N ALA A 175 13.36 -14.76 2.08
CA ALA A 175 13.69 -13.62 2.93
C ALA A 175 12.62 -13.39 4.01
N VAL A 176 11.34 -13.51 3.66
CA VAL A 176 10.21 -13.38 4.59
C VAL A 176 10.22 -14.48 5.65
N ARG A 177 10.43 -15.75 5.26
CA ARG A 177 10.46 -16.90 6.19
C ARG A 177 11.56 -16.84 7.25
N ARG A 178 12.63 -16.08 7.01
CA ARG A 178 13.72 -15.88 7.99
C ARG A 178 13.34 -14.96 9.15
N ARG A 179 12.23 -14.21 9.04
CA ARG A 179 11.75 -13.30 10.09
C ARG A 179 10.60 -13.92 10.86
N MET A 180 10.73 -13.99 12.18
CA MET A 180 9.63 -14.39 13.07
C MET A 180 8.81 -13.17 13.48
N MET A 181 7.49 -13.29 13.51
CA MET A 181 6.63 -12.20 13.97
C MET A 181 6.67 -12.11 15.49
N SER A 182 7.30 -11.05 16.00
CA SER A 182 7.42 -10.76 17.43
C SER A 182 6.75 -9.45 17.85
N SER A 183 6.31 -8.64 16.88
CA SER A 183 5.76 -7.30 17.09
C SER A 183 4.76 -6.89 16.00
N GLU A 184 3.98 -5.84 16.25
CA GLU A 184 3.13 -5.19 15.25
C GLU A 184 3.94 -4.64 14.06
N LEU A 185 5.19 -4.19 14.30
CA LEU A 185 6.07 -3.74 13.23
C LEU A 185 6.48 -4.89 12.32
N ASP A 186 6.80 -6.06 12.90
CA ASP A 186 7.12 -7.26 12.12
C ASP A 186 5.90 -7.71 11.29
N LEU A 187 4.70 -7.65 11.89
CA LEU A 187 3.46 -7.94 11.18
C LEU A 187 3.24 -6.96 10.02
N HIS A 188 3.44 -5.66 10.23
CA HIS A 188 3.32 -4.68 9.16
C HIS A 188 4.30 -4.97 8.02
N LEU A 189 5.58 -5.24 8.32
CA LEU A 189 6.57 -5.58 7.30
C LEU A 189 6.18 -6.86 6.55
N PHE A 190 5.68 -7.87 7.26
CA PHE A 190 5.18 -9.09 6.64
C PHE A 190 3.99 -8.81 5.71
N GLN A 191 2.97 -8.08 6.19
CA GLN A 191 1.78 -7.76 5.40
C GLN A 191 2.14 -6.93 4.17
N ARG A 192 3.04 -5.97 4.32
CA ARG A 192 3.53 -5.16 3.22
C ARG A 192 4.16 -6.02 2.12
N SER A 193 5.11 -6.87 2.50
CA SER A 193 5.85 -7.70 1.55
C SER A 193 5.07 -8.91 1.01
N THR A 194 3.98 -9.34 1.63
CA THR A 194 3.22 -10.54 1.20
C THR A 194 1.85 -10.22 0.61
N VAL A 195 1.28 -9.06 0.92
CA VAL A 195 -0.08 -8.67 0.49
C VAL A 195 -0.11 -7.25 -0.08
N GLU A 196 0.24 -6.22 0.70
CA GLU A 196 -0.03 -4.82 0.34
C GLU A 196 0.67 -4.38 -0.96
N ASP A 197 1.98 -4.64 -1.09
CA ASP A 197 2.75 -4.28 -2.29
C ASP A 197 2.22 -5.01 -3.54
N HIS A 198 1.75 -6.25 -3.36
CA HIS A 198 1.23 -7.10 -4.45
C HIS A 198 -0.14 -6.61 -4.90
N VAL A 199 -1.04 -6.27 -3.96
CA VAL A 199 -2.34 -5.63 -4.27
C VAL A 199 -2.13 -4.29 -4.97
N SER A 200 -1.18 -3.48 -4.49
CA SER A 200 -0.87 -2.16 -5.07
C SER A 200 -0.36 -2.29 -6.51
N SER A 201 0.52 -3.27 -6.77
CA SER A 201 1.02 -3.58 -8.12
C SER A 201 -0.08 -4.08 -9.05
N ILE A 202 -1.01 -4.92 -8.55
CA ILE A 202 -2.15 -5.37 -9.33
C ILE A 202 -3.02 -4.17 -9.73
N ILE A 203 -3.41 -3.32 -8.77
CA ILE A 203 -4.30 -2.19 -9.05
C ILE A 203 -3.66 -1.16 -9.98
N GLU A 204 -2.36 -0.93 -9.85
CA GLU A 204 -1.61 -0.09 -10.80
C GLU A 204 -1.74 -0.61 -12.23
N ARG A 205 -1.66 -1.93 -12.42
CA ARG A 205 -1.84 -2.54 -13.75
C ARG A 205 -3.30 -2.51 -14.20
N LEU A 206 -4.27 -2.69 -13.30
CA LEU A 206 -5.71 -2.57 -13.61
C LEU A 206 -6.09 -1.14 -14.05
N HIS A 207 -5.39 -0.11 -13.56
CA HIS A 207 -5.64 1.28 -13.93
C HIS A 207 -5.40 1.57 -15.43
N ASP A 208 -4.55 0.78 -16.08
CA ASP A 208 -4.28 0.92 -17.53
C ASP A 208 -5.50 0.53 -18.38
N ASP A 209 -6.40 -0.30 -17.86
CA ASP A 209 -7.67 -0.64 -18.52
C ASP A 209 -8.74 0.42 -18.27
N ARG A 210 -9.28 1.01 -19.35
CA ARG A 210 -10.28 2.10 -19.27
C ARG A 210 -11.63 1.66 -18.70
N THR A 211 -11.97 0.38 -18.77
CA THR A 211 -13.25 -0.15 -18.29
C THR A 211 -13.18 -0.36 -16.79
N LEU A 212 -12.15 -1.08 -16.32
CA LEU A 212 -11.90 -1.31 -14.90
C LEU A 212 -11.61 0.00 -14.17
N ARG A 213 -10.83 0.90 -14.77
CA ARG A 213 -10.57 2.24 -14.22
C ARG A 213 -11.85 3.01 -13.92
N ARG A 214 -12.82 3.00 -14.83
CA ARG A 214 -14.11 3.69 -14.63
C ARG A 214 -15.01 2.94 -13.66
N LYS A 215 -15.02 1.61 -13.70
CA LYS A 215 -15.88 0.75 -12.89
C LYS A 215 -15.51 0.78 -11.40
N PHE A 216 -14.21 0.79 -11.10
CA PHE A 216 -13.66 0.80 -9.73
C PHE A 216 -13.14 2.17 -9.29
N GLY A 217 -13.25 3.21 -10.12
CA GLY A 217 -12.81 4.56 -9.77
C GLY A 217 -11.29 4.70 -9.55
N LEU A 218 -10.48 3.91 -10.27
CA LEU A 218 -9.02 3.88 -10.07
C LEU A 218 -8.37 5.21 -10.50
N GLN A 219 -7.56 5.83 -9.63
CA GLN A 219 -6.83 7.07 -9.95
C GLN A 219 -5.39 6.84 -10.40
N GLY A 220 -4.85 5.65 -10.15
CA GLY A 220 -3.46 5.30 -10.45
C GLY A 220 -3.09 4.01 -9.73
N SER A 221 -2.66 4.13 -8.48
CA SER A 221 -2.33 2.99 -7.61
C SER A 221 -2.93 3.20 -6.22
N VAL A 222 -2.80 2.18 -5.37
CA VAL A 222 -3.24 2.21 -3.98
C VAL A 222 -2.03 2.27 -3.05
N ARG A 223 -2.13 3.03 -1.96
CA ARG A 223 -1.07 3.10 -0.94
C ARG A 223 -1.61 2.76 0.43
N PHE A 224 -0.86 1.92 1.14
CA PHE A 224 -1.08 1.56 2.53
C PHE A 224 -0.16 2.43 3.37
N GLU A 225 -0.72 3.44 4.05
CA GLU A 225 0.06 4.44 4.77
C GLU A 225 -0.28 4.47 6.25
N ASN A 226 0.74 4.68 7.09
CA ASN A 226 0.61 4.89 8.52
C ASN A 226 0.74 6.38 8.86
N HIS A 227 -0.14 6.88 9.70
CA HIS A 227 -0.21 8.29 10.08
C HIS A 227 0.43 8.63 11.43
N ALA A 228 1.26 7.73 11.96
CA ALA A 228 1.97 7.89 13.24
C ALA A 228 2.66 9.26 13.42
N ASN A 229 3.10 9.89 12.33
CA ASN A 229 3.89 11.14 12.35
C ASN A 229 3.14 12.35 11.78
N THR A 230 1.86 12.22 11.42
CA THR A 230 1.08 13.32 10.88
C THR A 230 0.68 14.28 12.01
N LEU A 231 1.16 15.54 11.96
CA LEU A 231 0.82 16.60 12.92
C LEU A 231 1.26 16.29 14.38
N SER A 232 2.50 15.86 14.58
CA SER A 232 3.06 15.59 15.92
C SER A 232 3.85 16.78 16.48
N PRO A 233 3.66 17.17 17.76
CA PRO A 233 4.46 18.21 18.38
C PRO A 233 5.94 17.80 18.42
N GLU A 234 6.77 18.48 17.64
CA GLU A 234 8.20 18.17 17.45
C GLU A 234 9.01 18.18 18.76
N SER A 235 8.53 18.89 19.81
CA SER A 235 9.11 18.84 21.16
C SER A 235 9.18 17.43 21.75
N GLN A 236 8.23 16.56 21.39
CA GLN A 236 8.19 15.17 21.86
C GLN A 236 9.10 14.24 21.02
N LEU A 237 9.33 14.57 19.74
CA LEU A 237 10.36 13.91 18.93
C LEU A 237 11.76 14.28 19.43
N GLN A 238 11.96 15.54 19.80
CA GLN A 238 13.23 16.03 20.34
C GLN A 238 13.52 15.44 21.72
N GLU A 239 12.52 15.31 22.61
CA GLU A 239 12.68 14.56 23.88
C GLU A 239 13.00 13.07 23.65
N GLY A 240 12.40 12.44 22.63
CA GLY A 240 12.71 11.06 22.25
C GLY A 240 14.14 10.89 21.71
N ILE A 241 14.63 11.84 20.92
CA ILE A 241 15.99 11.84 20.37
C ILE A 241 17.02 12.20 21.45
N GLU A 242 16.71 13.11 22.37
CA GLU A 242 17.54 13.43 23.53
C GLU A 242 17.67 12.22 24.48
N GLN A 243 16.63 11.37 24.59
CA GLN A 243 16.69 10.08 25.29
C GLN A 243 17.48 8.98 24.55
N ILE A 244 17.77 9.16 23.25
CA ILE A 244 18.59 8.24 22.44
C ILE A 244 20.09 8.63 22.46
N THR A 245 20.48 9.68 23.18
CA THR A 245 21.90 9.99 23.34
C THR A 245 22.63 8.91 24.16
N VAL A 246 23.53 8.23 23.46
CA VAL A 246 24.41 7.16 23.95
C VAL A 246 25.34 7.72 25.03
N SER A 247 24.95 7.56 26.29
CA SER A 247 25.88 7.50 27.42
C SER A 247 25.50 6.31 28.28
N GLY A 248 26.43 5.37 28.39
CA GLY A 248 26.16 4.04 28.91
C GLY A 248 25.79 3.99 30.40
N SER A 249 25.14 2.86 30.72
CA SER A 249 25.11 2.17 32.01
C SER A 249 23.91 2.41 32.96
N ARG A 250 23.26 1.26 33.24
CA ARG A 250 22.39 0.88 34.38
C ARG A 250 20.89 1.21 34.29
N ARG A 251 20.19 0.27 33.64
CA ARG A 251 18.80 -0.14 33.94
C ARG A 251 18.63 -0.38 35.44
N ARG A 252 17.78 0.40 36.10
CA ARG A 252 17.09 -0.01 37.34
C ARG A 252 15.59 0.13 37.13
N SER A 253 14.86 -0.94 37.45
CA SER A 253 13.42 -1.08 37.19
C SER A 253 12.57 -0.17 38.09
N PRO A 254 11.39 0.29 37.63
CA PRO A 254 10.47 1.14 38.40
C PRO A 254 9.96 0.50 39.70
N ARG A 255 10.01 -0.83 39.80
CA ARG A 255 9.46 -1.63 40.90
C ARG A 255 10.20 -1.45 42.24
N LEU A 256 11.43 -0.92 42.23
CA LEU A 256 12.19 -0.62 43.45
C LEU A 256 12.05 0.84 43.94
N ARG A 257 11.37 1.72 43.18
CA ARG A 257 11.01 3.07 43.65
C ARG A 257 9.73 3.07 44.49
N ALA A 258 8.87 2.06 44.34
CA ALA A 258 7.56 1.99 45.00
C ALA A 258 7.59 1.54 46.47
N LYS A 259 8.77 1.23 47.05
CA LYS A 259 8.88 0.79 48.47
C LYS A 259 9.51 1.82 49.42
N ALA A 260 9.73 3.04 48.96
CA ALA A 260 10.27 4.12 49.79
C ALA A 260 9.45 5.40 49.61
N LYS A 261 8.28 5.45 50.28
CA LYS A 261 7.66 6.62 50.93
C LYS A 261 6.14 6.57 50.82
N GLU A 262 5.51 6.29 51.95
CA GLU A 262 4.29 6.95 52.43
C GLU A 262 4.37 7.05 53.96
N PRO A 263 3.60 7.93 54.65
CA PRO A 263 2.67 8.94 54.14
C PRO A 263 2.92 10.36 54.72
N GLN A 264 2.37 11.42 54.08
CA GLN A 264 1.74 12.56 54.78
C GLN A 264 0.94 13.50 53.87
N SER A 265 -0.35 13.64 54.22
CA SER A 265 -1.30 14.76 54.10
C SER A 265 -1.59 15.45 52.75
N VAL A 266 -2.75 15.10 52.22
CA VAL A 266 -3.88 15.93 51.73
C VAL A 266 -3.61 17.40 51.39
N ALA A 267 -3.70 17.73 50.10
CA ALA A 267 -4.34 18.97 49.63
C ALA A 267 -4.93 18.73 48.22
N THR A 268 -6.23 18.95 48.13
CA THR A 268 -7.10 18.81 46.97
C THR A 268 -6.69 19.69 45.79
N GLY A 269 -6.50 19.06 44.63
CA GLY A 269 -6.42 19.71 43.33
C GLY A 269 -6.63 18.67 42.25
N ARG A 270 -7.88 18.51 41.78
CA ARG A 270 -8.25 17.65 40.65
C ARG A 270 -7.67 18.24 39.36
N THR A 271 -6.39 17.99 39.10
CA THR A 271 -5.80 18.26 37.79
C THR A 271 -6.23 17.11 36.88
N ARG A 272 -7.26 17.37 36.08
CA ARG A 272 -7.72 16.49 35.00
C ARG A 272 -6.56 16.40 34.00
N LEU A 273 -5.69 15.40 34.17
CA LEU A 273 -4.64 15.06 33.21
C LEU A 273 -5.34 14.56 31.94
N THR A 274 -5.65 15.48 31.03
CA THR A 274 -6.02 15.17 29.66
C THR A 274 -4.82 14.49 29.02
N ARG A 275 -4.83 13.14 29.02
CA ARG A 275 -3.90 12.34 28.22
C ARG A 275 -4.02 12.82 26.77
N SER A 276 -2.90 13.23 26.19
CA SER A 276 -2.81 13.75 24.82
C SER A 276 -3.53 12.83 23.83
N SER A 277 -4.41 13.42 23.02
CA SER A 277 -5.10 12.83 21.88
C SER A 277 -4.16 12.55 20.71
N ARG A 278 -3.06 11.81 20.94
CA ARG A 278 -2.19 11.36 19.84
C ARG A 278 -2.95 10.35 18.97
N PRO A 279 -2.96 10.50 17.64
CA PRO A 279 -3.21 9.38 16.75
C PRO A 279 -2.06 8.38 16.97
N ARG A 280 -2.36 7.22 17.55
CA ARG A 280 -1.35 6.19 17.82
C ARG A 280 -0.85 5.54 16.53
N ALA A 281 0.41 5.13 16.56
CA ALA A 281 1.23 4.62 15.46
C ALA A 281 0.80 3.28 14.83
N ASP A 282 -0.43 2.82 15.09
CA ASP A 282 -0.94 1.51 14.63
C ASP A 282 -2.07 1.66 13.59
N GLN A 283 -2.31 2.90 13.10
CA GLN A 283 -3.43 3.24 12.22
C GLN A 283 -2.96 3.29 10.76
N PHE A 284 -3.35 2.28 9.99
CA PHE A 284 -3.10 2.22 8.56
C PHE A 284 -4.35 2.59 7.78
N CYS A 285 -4.19 3.47 6.79
CA CYS A 285 -5.24 3.82 5.84
C CYS A 285 -4.82 3.43 4.42
N VAL A 286 -5.78 2.97 3.66
CA VAL A 286 -5.62 2.59 2.27
C VAL A 286 -6.14 3.72 1.39
N TYR A 287 -5.28 4.30 0.56
CA TYR A 287 -5.60 5.46 -0.27
C TYR A 287 -5.58 5.12 -1.75
N ASN A 288 -6.60 5.58 -2.48
CA ASN A 288 -6.55 5.73 -3.93
C ASN A 288 -5.67 6.93 -4.27
N THR A 289 -4.58 6.72 -4.99
CA THR A 289 -3.59 7.77 -5.29
C THR A 289 -3.41 7.95 -6.80
N SER A 290 -3.33 9.21 -7.22
CA SER A 290 -3.03 9.56 -8.60
C SER A 290 -1.53 9.45 -8.89
N THR A 291 -1.18 8.90 -10.05
CA THR A 291 0.21 8.87 -10.56
C THR A 291 0.73 10.26 -10.90
N HIS A 292 -0.15 11.20 -11.24
CA HIS A 292 0.21 12.55 -11.68
C HIS A 292 0.20 13.59 -10.56
N ASN A 293 -0.51 13.34 -9.46
CA ASN A 293 -0.56 14.25 -8.33
C ASN A 293 -0.64 13.49 -7.00
N ALA A 294 0.51 13.26 -6.37
CA ALA A 294 0.63 12.56 -5.10
C ALA A 294 -0.02 13.29 -3.90
N GLU A 295 -0.48 14.54 -4.10
CA GLU A 295 -1.16 15.36 -3.09
C GLU A 295 -2.67 15.10 -3.05
N ASN A 296 -3.26 14.61 -4.15
CA ASN A 296 -4.68 14.27 -4.19
C ASN A 296 -4.86 12.76 -3.96
N ARG A 297 -5.35 12.39 -2.79
CA ARG A 297 -5.59 11.01 -2.38
C ARG A 297 -6.96 10.88 -1.72
N ILE A 298 -7.64 9.76 -1.97
CA ILE A 298 -8.95 9.47 -1.39
C ILE A 298 -8.83 8.23 -0.53
N ALA A 299 -9.20 8.33 0.75
CA ALA A 299 -9.24 7.18 1.64
C ALA A 299 -10.31 6.17 1.18
N ALA A 300 -9.94 4.90 1.11
CA ALA A 300 -10.85 3.80 0.77
C ALA A 300 -11.33 3.11 2.04
N PHE A 301 -10.40 2.60 2.86
CA PHE A 301 -10.70 1.90 4.10
C PHE A 301 -9.51 1.92 5.06
N ILE A 302 -9.76 1.51 6.31
CA ILE A 302 -8.73 1.40 7.35
C ILE A 302 -8.28 -0.04 7.57
N ILE A 303 -7.06 -0.22 8.05
CA ILE A 303 -6.55 -1.49 8.55
C ILE A 303 -6.00 -1.28 9.96
N GLU A 304 -6.48 -2.09 10.90
CA GLU A 304 -5.96 -2.19 12.25
C GLU A 304 -5.14 -3.48 12.38
N TYR A 305 -3.83 -3.33 12.57
CA TYR A 305 -2.93 -4.48 12.75
C TYR A 305 -2.87 -4.91 14.21
N LYS A 306 -3.09 -6.20 14.47
CA LYS A 306 -2.91 -6.82 15.79
C LYS A 306 -1.95 -7.97 15.67
N ALA A 307 -0.82 -7.91 16.39
CA ALA A 307 0.16 -8.98 16.33
C ALA A 307 -0.50 -10.34 16.68
N PRO A 308 -0.21 -11.42 15.94
CA PRO A 308 -0.92 -12.70 16.10
C PRO A 308 -0.72 -13.34 17.48
N HIS A 309 0.36 -13.03 18.20
CA HIS A 309 0.54 -13.46 19.60
C HIS A 309 -0.33 -12.68 20.60
N LYS A 310 -0.86 -11.51 20.22
CA LYS A 310 -1.78 -10.69 21.02
C LYS A 310 -3.24 -10.98 20.73
N LEU A 311 -3.53 -11.42 19.50
CA LEU A 311 -4.85 -11.87 19.08
C LEU A 311 -4.75 -13.20 18.30
N PRO A 312 -4.49 -14.32 19.00
CA PRO A 312 -4.38 -15.63 18.36
C PRO A 312 -5.70 -16.08 17.72
N LEU A 313 -5.60 -16.95 16.73
CA LEU A 313 -6.76 -17.47 16.01
C LEU A 313 -7.80 -18.14 16.93
N GLY A 314 -7.35 -18.86 17.96
CA GLY A 314 -8.25 -19.44 18.96
C GLY A 314 -9.12 -18.40 19.67
N TYR A 315 -8.57 -17.22 19.99
CA TYR A 315 -9.31 -16.15 20.68
C TYR A 315 -10.37 -15.55 19.76
N ILE A 316 -10.05 -15.45 18.46
CA ILE A 316 -11.00 -15.03 17.44
C ILE A 316 -12.16 -16.03 17.34
N TYR A 317 -11.89 -17.34 17.31
CA TYR A 317 -12.97 -18.33 17.23
C TYR A 317 -13.90 -18.35 18.44
N GLU A 318 -13.38 -18.17 19.65
CA GLU A 318 -14.21 -18.17 20.86
C GLU A 318 -14.91 -16.82 21.10
N GLY A 319 -14.32 -15.72 20.63
CA GLY A 319 -14.80 -14.37 20.90
C GLY A 319 -15.61 -13.71 19.77
N LEU A 320 -15.39 -14.09 18.50
CA LEU A 320 -16.03 -13.45 17.34
C LEU A 320 -17.38 -14.10 17.02
N GLU A 321 -18.46 -13.44 17.42
CA GLU A 321 -19.83 -13.85 17.18
C GLU A 321 -20.76 -12.63 17.09
N GLU A 322 -22.01 -12.85 16.71
CA GLU A 322 -23.01 -11.80 16.84
C GLU A 322 -23.19 -11.41 18.31
N MET A 323 -23.11 -10.12 18.59
CA MET A 323 -23.18 -9.63 19.97
C MET A 323 -23.75 -8.22 20.05
N VAL A 324 -24.39 -7.93 21.19
CA VAL A 324 -24.80 -6.59 21.60
C VAL A 324 -23.72 -6.05 22.53
N PHE A 325 -23.10 -4.93 22.17
CA PHE A 325 -21.94 -4.40 22.88
C PHE A 325 -22.25 -4.04 24.34
N ASN A 326 -23.46 -3.56 24.62
CA ASN A 326 -23.88 -3.23 26.00
C ASN A 326 -23.76 -4.42 26.96
N ASP A 327 -23.94 -5.64 26.47
CA ASP A 327 -23.91 -6.85 27.29
C ASP A 327 -22.47 -7.31 27.60
N VAL A 328 -21.51 -6.89 26.78
CA VAL A 328 -20.11 -7.35 26.78
C VAL A 328 -19.18 -6.32 27.44
N VAL A 329 -19.51 -5.03 27.38
CA VAL A 329 -18.66 -3.94 27.90
C VAL A 329 -18.39 -4.06 29.41
N TRP A 330 -19.37 -4.52 30.20
CA TRP A 330 -19.24 -4.60 31.65
C TRP A 330 -18.61 -5.93 32.09
N TYR A 331 -17.61 -5.86 32.95
CA TYR A 331 -17.08 -7.01 33.67
C TYR A 331 -18.11 -7.52 34.67
N LYS A 332 -18.26 -8.85 34.75
CA LYS A 332 -19.05 -9.50 35.80
C LYS A 332 -18.17 -10.55 36.47
N GLU A 333 -18.25 -10.65 37.80
CA GLU A 333 -17.50 -11.67 38.56
C GLU A 333 -17.87 -13.11 38.14
N THR A 334 -19.01 -13.29 37.46
CA THR A 334 -19.47 -14.57 36.91
C THR A 334 -19.05 -14.80 35.45
N ASP A 335 -18.19 -13.95 34.89
CA ASP A 335 -17.77 -14.07 33.49
C ASP A 335 -17.03 -15.38 33.24
N THR A 336 -17.39 -16.04 32.15
CA THR A 336 -16.67 -17.22 31.66
C THR A 336 -15.44 -16.80 30.86
N PRO A 337 -14.44 -17.68 30.64
CA PRO A 337 -13.33 -17.39 29.73
C PRO A 337 -13.80 -16.94 28.34
N ARG A 338 -14.94 -17.46 27.87
CA ARG A 338 -15.57 -17.04 26.60
C ARG A 338 -16.02 -15.58 26.64
N ASP A 339 -16.58 -15.11 27.75
CA ASP A 339 -16.97 -13.70 27.89
C ASP A 339 -15.75 -12.76 27.86
N HIS A 340 -14.60 -13.22 28.39
CA HIS A 340 -13.34 -12.50 28.24
C HIS A 340 -12.89 -12.39 26.77
N PHE A 341 -12.97 -13.48 25.99
CA PHE A 341 -12.64 -13.44 24.56
C PHE A 341 -13.60 -12.53 23.77
N ARG A 342 -14.91 -12.59 24.05
CA ARG A 342 -15.91 -11.70 23.43
C ARG A 342 -15.59 -10.24 23.72
N ARG A 343 -15.24 -9.91 24.96
CA ARG A 343 -14.86 -8.56 25.37
C ARG A 343 -13.59 -8.06 24.69
N LEU A 344 -12.58 -8.93 24.57
CA LEU A 344 -11.36 -8.64 23.84
C LEU A 344 -11.66 -8.33 22.36
N ILE A 345 -12.42 -9.19 21.67
CA ILE A 345 -12.80 -9.00 20.26
C ILE A 345 -13.63 -7.73 20.08
N ALA A 346 -14.60 -7.48 20.96
CA ALA A 346 -15.39 -6.25 20.96
C ALA A 346 -14.50 -4.99 21.12
N ALA A 347 -13.49 -5.03 21.99
CA ALA A 347 -12.56 -3.91 22.16
C ALA A 347 -11.68 -3.70 20.92
N VAL A 348 -11.21 -4.77 20.28
CA VAL A 348 -10.43 -4.71 19.03
C VAL A 348 -11.27 -4.14 17.88
N ILE A 349 -12.51 -4.63 17.71
CA ILE A 349 -13.44 -4.13 16.69
C ILE A 349 -13.82 -2.68 16.96
N THR A 350 -14.06 -2.29 18.21
CA THR A 350 -14.31 -0.89 18.61
C THR A 350 -13.18 0.02 18.18
N GLN A 351 -11.94 -0.44 18.31
CA GLN A 351 -10.79 0.34 17.89
C GLN A 351 -10.82 0.62 16.39
N ALA A 352 -11.03 -0.39 15.53
CA ALA A 352 -11.17 -0.17 14.09
C ALA A 352 -12.42 0.67 13.76
N PHE A 353 -13.58 0.27 14.29
CA PHE A 353 -14.87 0.93 14.07
C PHE A 353 -14.83 2.45 14.38
N SER A 354 -14.22 2.85 15.49
CA SER A 354 -14.12 4.27 15.84
C SER A 354 -13.36 5.08 14.78
N TYR A 355 -12.34 4.50 14.15
CA TYR A 355 -11.61 5.16 13.08
C TYR A 355 -12.40 5.16 11.77
N MET A 356 -13.13 4.08 11.46
CA MET A 356 -14.04 4.03 10.31
C MET A 356 -15.06 5.17 10.39
N VAL A 357 -15.66 5.42 11.56
CA VAL A 357 -16.59 6.54 11.77
C VAL A 357 -15.91 7.90 11.61
N LYS A 358 -14.74 8.13 12.22
CA LYS A 358 -14.01 9.40 12.09
C LYS A 358 -13.57 9.70 10.66
N MET A 359 -13.16 8.66 9.92
CA MET A 359 -12.77 8.76 8.51
C MET A 359 -13.99 8.83 7.58
N GLY A 360 -15.17 8.41 8.04
CA GLY A 360 -16.35 8.23 7.20
C GLY A 360 -16.25 7.05 6.24
N SER A 361 -15.43 6.03 6.54
CA SER A 361 -15.32 4.86 5.66
C SER A 361 -16.41 3.83 5.97
N GLU A 362 -17.03 3.29 4.91
CA GLU A 362 -17.95 2.16 5.02
C GLU A 362 -17.20 0.85 5.34
N TYR A 363 -15.94 0.72 4.95
CA TYR A 363 -15.19 -0.52 5.01
C TYR A 363 -13.97 -0.41 5.92
N GLY A 364 -13.60 -1.53 6.55
CA GLY A 364 -12.41 -1.62 7.40
C GLY A 364 -11.95 -3.06 7.54
N CYS A 365 -10.75 -3.26 8.07
CA CYS A 365 -10.21 -4.59 8.32
C CYS A 365 -9.40 -4.60 9.61
N VAL A 366 -9.54 -5.68 10.39
CA VAL A 366 -8.59 -6.03 11.46
C VAL A 366 -7.76 -7.20 10.95
N CYS A 367 -6.44 -7.04 10.90
CA CYS A 367 -5.53 -8.05 10.35
C CYS A 367 -4.53 -8.54 11.40
N THR A 368 -4.42 -9.86 11.55
CA THR A 368 -3.41 -10.52 12.39
C THR A 368 -2.30 -11.19 11.58
N GLY A 369 -2.38 -11.11 10.26
CA GLY A 369 -1.54 -11.83 9.32
C GLY A 369 -1.96 -13.26 9.06
N GLU A 370 -2.42 -13.96 10.10
CA GLU A 370 -3.06 -15.27 10.00
C GLU A 370 -4.54 -15.16 9.60
N ALA A 371 -5.25 -14.18 10.15
CA ALA A 371 -6.66 -13.91 9.88
C ALA A 371 -6.90 -12.45 9.50
N SER A 372 -7.97 -12.23 8.73
CA SER A 372 -8.52 -10.92 8.41
C SER A 372 -9.99 -10.88 8.78
N ILE A 373 -10.37 -9.95 9.65
CA ILE A 373 -11.76 -9.66 10.01
C ILE A 373 -12.17 -8.43 9.19
N PHE A 374 -12.90 -8.65 8.12
CA PHE A 374 -13.44 -7.59 7.28
C PHE A 374 -14.68 -6.99 7.93
N LEU A 375 -14.75 -5.66 7.96
CA LEU A 375 -15.80 -4.90 8.63
C LEU A 375 -16.56 -4.02 7.63
N ARG A 376 -17.86 -3.85 7.86
CA ARG A 376 -18.72 -2.91 7.12
C ARG A 376 -19.66 -2.16 8.04
N ILE A 377 -19.70 -0.84 7.90
CA ILE A 377 -20.66 0.05 8.56
C ILE A 377 -21.72 0.47 7.53
N PRO A 378 -22.97 0.01 7.66
CA PRO A 378 -24.07 0.44 6.79
C PRO A 378 -24.44 1.91 7.09
N GLU A 379 -25.52 2.42 6.49
CA GLU A 379 -25.98 3.79 6.76
C GLU A 379 -26.33 4.03 8.23
N ASP A 380 -26.84 3.01 8.93
CA ASP A 380 -26.99 3.03 10.38
C ASP A 380 -25.63 2.78 11.07
N PRO A 381 -25.04 3.80 11.74
CA PRO A 381 -23.73 3.66 12.36
C PRO A 381 -23.74 2.74 13.59
N ARG A 382 -24.91 2.39 14.15
CA ARG A 382 -25.02 1.58 15.38
C ARG A 382 -24.65 0.12 15.16
N THR A 383 -24.65 -0.34 13.91
CA THR A 383 -24.40 -1.73 13.56
C THR A 383 -23.09 -1.83 12.77
N VAL A 384 -22.28 -2.84 13.07
CA VAL A 384 -21.14 -3.22 12.24
C VAL A 384 -21.27 -4.67 11.83
N TYR A 385 -21.08 -4.93 10.54
CA TYR A 385 -21.04 -6.28 9.99
C TYR A 385 -19.61 -6.79 9.95
N TYR A 386 -19.40 -8.08 10.17
CA TYR A 386 -18.09 -8.71 10.10
C TYR A 386 -18.06 -9.97 9.22
N PHE A 387 -16.92 -10.23 8.58
CA PHE A 387 -16.61 -11.51 7.95
C PHE A 387 -15.19 -11.94 8.32
N LEU A 388 -15.02 -13.19 8.75
CA LEU A 388 -13.71 -13.75 9.09
C LEU A 388 -13.16 -14.55 7.90
N SER A 389 -11.97 -14.17 7.44
CA SER A 389 -11.18 -14.97 6.49
C SER A 389 -9.87 -15.42 7.13
N VAL A 390 -9.51 -16.68 6.91
CA VAL A 390 -8.27 -17.30 7.39
C VAL A 390 -7.59 -17.94 6.17
N PRO A 391 -6.85 -17.17 5.34
CA PRO A 391 -6.44 -17.61 4.01
C PRO A 391 -5.69 -18.95 3.97
N LYS A 392 -4.83 -19.22 4.96
CA LYS A 392 -4.09 -20.48 5.05
C LYS A 392 -5.00 -21.69 5.22
N GLY A 393 -6.08 -21.55 6.00
CA GLY A 393 -7.05 -22.62 6.23
C GLY A 393 -8.13 -22.69 5.16
N ASP A 394 -8.65 -21.54 4.72
CA ASP A 394 -9.71 -21.43 3.72
C ASP A 394 -9.28 -21.99 2.36
N VAL A 395 -8.02 -21.74 1.97
CA VAL A 395 -7.43 -22.35 0.77
C VAL A 395 -7.21 -23.84 0.97
N GLY A 396 -6.50 -24.23 2.04
CA GLY A 396 -6.13 -25.62 2.34
C GLY A 396 -4.71 -25.95 1.87
N GLU A 397 -4.44 -27.22 1.54
CA GLU A 397 -3.10 -27.69 1.16
C GLU A 397 -2.63 -27.17 -0.21
N SER A 398 -3.57 -26.86 -1.10
CA SER A 398 -3.27 -26.26 -2.40
C SER A 398 -4.39 -25.33 -2.83
N THR A 399 -4.07 -24.39 -3.70
CA THR A 399 -5.05 -23.48 -4.30
C THR A 399 -5.98 -24.18 -5.31
N GLY A 400 -5.68 -25.43 -5.67
CA GLY A 400 -6.34 -26.13 -6.78
C GLY A 400 -5.99 -25.55 -8.15
N TRP A 401 -5.07 -24.59 -8.25
CA TRP A 401 -4.63 -24.04 -9.52
C TRP A 401 -3.64 -24.99 -10.21
N THR A 402 -3.90 -25.23 -11.49
CA THR A 402 -3.01 -25.98 -12.37
C THR A 402 -2.96 -25.26 -13.71
N PRO A 403 -1.76 -25.09 -14.31
CA PRO A 403 -1.64 -24.55 -15.65
C PRO A 403 -2.56 -25.28 -16.65
N ASP A 404 -3.24 -24.53 -17.51
CA ASP A 404 -4.03 -25.00 -18.67
C ASP A 404 -5.32 -25.80 -18.38
N LEU A 405 -5.67 -26.04 -17.12
CA LEU A 405 -6.93 -26.68 -16.71
C LEU A 405 -7.89 -25.67 -16.07
N ASP A 406 -9.10 -25.59 -16.64
CA ASP A 406 -10.21 -24.81 -16.07
C ASP A 406 -10.93 -25.67 -15.02
N GLY A 407 -10.34 -25.72 -13.82
CA GLY A 407 -10.81 -26.50 -12.68
C GLY A 407 -11.28 -25.62 -11.51
N ALA A 408 -12.03 -26.24 -10.59
CA ALA A 408 -12.39 -25.59 -9.33
C ALA A 408 -11.11 -25.21 -8.57
N ASN A 409 -11.02 -23.94 -8.18
CA ASN A 409 -9.84 -23.37 -7.53
C ASN A 409 -10.26 -22.40 -6.43
N ARG A 410 -9.33 -22.16 -5.51
CA ARG A 410 -9.50 -21.34 -4.30
C ARG A 410 -8.62 -20.09 -4.32
N LEU A 411 -8.19 -19.65 -5.51
CA LEU A 411 -7.32 -18.48 -5.67
C LEU A 411 -7.92 -17.20 -5.07
N HIS A 412 -9.25 -17.05 -5.17
CA HIS A 412 -9.98 -15.93 -4.59
C HIS A 412 -9.99 -15.91 -3.04
N LEU A 413 -9.67 -17.03 -2.39
CA LEU A 413 -9.56 -17.15 -0.92
C LEU A 413 -8.14 -16.87 -0.40
N THR A 414 -7.16 -16.69 -1.30
CA THR A 414 -5.80 -16.29 -0.91
C THR A 414 -5.81 -14.92 -0.24
N ALA A 415 -4.80 -14.61 0.59
CA ALA A 415 -4.72 -13.33 1.28
C ALA A 415 -4.71 -12.14 0.30
N VAL A 416 -3.93 -12.27 -0.79
CA VAL A 416 -3.92 -11.28 -1.89
C VAL A 416 -5.27 -11.22 -2.57
N GLY A 417 -5.90 -12.37 -2.84
CA GLY A 417 -7.18 -12.43 -3.54
C GLY A 417 -8.33 -11.77 -2.79
N GLN A 418 -8.46 -12.07 -1.49
CA GLN A 418 -9.47 -11.46 -0.62
C GLN A 418 -9.24 -9.95 -0.44
N MET A 419 -7.98 -9.54 -0.20
CA MET A 419 -7.65 -8.12 0.00
C MET A 419 -7.79 -7.30 -1.28
N LEU A 420 -7.46 -7.87 -2.44
CA LEU A 420 -7.63 -7.21 -3.74
C LEU A 420 -9.10 -6.89 -4.00
N ALA A 421 -9.97 -7.90 -3.94
CA ALA A 421 -11.38 -7.72 -4.24
C ALA A 421 -12.10 -6.89 -3.16
N PHE A 422 -11.67 -6.98 -1.90
CA PHE A 422 -12.09 -6.05 -0.84
C PHE A 422 -11.71 -4.59 -1.16
N THR A 423 -10.47 -4.36 -1.61
CA THR A 423 -9.94 -3.04 -1.94
C THR A 423 -10.70 -2.44 -3.12
N LEU A 424 -10.91 -3.20 -4.19
CA LEU A 424 -11.65 -2.74 -5.37
C LEU A 424 -13.10 -2.34 -5.02
N ARG A 425 -13.77 -3.11 -4.16
CA ARG A 425 -15.09 -2.75 -3.65
C ARG A 425 -15.05 -1.47 -2.81
N ALA A 426 -14.08 -1.34 -1.92
CA ALA A 426 -13.95 -0.14 -1.08
C ALA A 426 -13.71 1.12 -1.92
N LEU A 427 -12.93 1.03 -3.00
CA LEU A 427 -12.65 2.14 -3.92
C LEU A 427 -13.89 2.67 -4.66
N GLN A 428 -14.94 1.83 -4.80
CA GLN A 428 -16.22 2.25 -5.41
C GLN A 428 -17.05 3.13 -4.49
N THR A 429 -16.76 3.13 -3.18
CA THR A 429 -17.54 3.84 -2.18
C THR A 429 -16.75 5.04 -1.67
N PRO A 430 -17.15 6.28 -1.99
CA PRO A 430 -16.47 7.46 -1.46
C PRO A 430 -16.67 7.57 0.06
N PRO A 431 -15.74 8.21 0.79
CA PRO A 431 -15.94 8.51 2.20
C PRO A 431 -17.23 9.30 2.42
N ARG A 432 -17.94 8.95 3.50
CA ARG A 432 -19.13 9.67 3.96
C ARG A 432 -18.76 11.09 4.39
N ASN A 433 -19.70 12.00 4.16
CA ASN A 433 -19.55 13.44 4.41
C ASN A 433 -19.44 13.75 5.91
N HIS A 434 -19.07 14.98 6.26
CA HIS A 434 -18.89 15.40 7.65
C HIS A 434 -20.20 15.38 8.44
N GLU A 435 -21.33 15.68 7.79
CA GLU A 435 -22.66 15.62 8.41
C GLU A 435 -22.98 14.22 8.94
N TRP A 436 -22.78 13.18 8.12
CA TRP A 436 -22.98 11.80 8.54
C TRP A 436 -22.07 11.43 9.72
N ARG A 437 -20.80 11.85 9.69
CA ARG A 437 -19.82 11.56 10.76
C ARG A 437 -20.22 12.22 12.09
N ALA A 438 -20.63 13.48 12.04
CA ALA A 438 -21.09 14.21 13.22
C ALA A 438 -22.37 13.59 13.81
N ASN A 439 -23.32 13.22 12.94
CA ASN A 439 -24.53 12.53 13.34
C ASN A 439 -24.21 11.15 13.96
N ALA A 440 -23.36 10.34 13.31
CA ALA A 440 -22.92 9.06 13.84
C ALA A 440 -22.25 9.21 15.21
N ALA A 441 -21.33 10.16 15.37
CA ALA A 441 -20.69 10.44 16.66
C ALA A 441 -21.69 10.85 17.76
N SER A 442 -22.78 11.55 17.40
CA SER A 442 -23.82 11.95 18.36
C SER A 442 -24.71 10.78 18.82
N GLN A 443 -24.84 9.73 18.02
CA GLN A 443 -25.64 8.54 18.32
C GLN A 443 -24.88 7.46 19.08
N LEU A 444 -23.56 7.39 18.90
CA LEU A 444 -22.71 6.32 19.40
C LEU A 444 -22.21 6.63 20.81
N ASN A 445 -22.09 5.57 21.62
CA ASN A 445 -21.55 5.68 22.96
C ASN A 445 -20.02 5.52 22.96
N GLY A 446 -19.38 6.05 23.99
CA GLY A 446 -17.99 5.74 24.27
C GLY A 446 -17.81 4.32 24.81
N TRP A 447 -16.64 3.74 24.57
CA TRP A 447 -16.17 2.57 25.27
C TRP A 447 -15.58 2.98 26.63
N GLU A 448 -16.34 2.71 27.69
CA GLU A 448 -15.96 2.97 29.08
C GLU A 448 -15.66 1.63 29.76
N VAL A 449 -14.39 1.22 29.76
CA VAL A 449 -13.92 0.06 30.54
C VAL A 449 -12.75 0.51 31.41
N ILE A 450 -12.80 0.18 32.70
CA ILE A 450 -11.73 0.43 33.65
C ILE A 450 -10.65 -0.62 33.39
N TYR A 451 -9.53 -0.18 32.83
CA TYR A 451 -8.55 -1.02 32.12
C TYR A 451 -7.57 -1.81 32.99
N ASP A 452 -7.76 -1.85 34.30
CA ASP A 452 -6.88 -2.64 35.16
C ASP A 452 -7.27 -4.14 35.16
N ASP A 453 -8.47 -4.52 34.65
CA ASP A 453 -8.98 -5.90 34.75
C ASP A 453 -9.04 -6.71 33.41
N LEU A 454 -8.78 -6.10 32.25
CA LEU A 454 -8.92 -6.81 30.94
C LEU A 454 -7.76 -7.78 30.65
N LEU A 455 -6.59 -7.56 31.25
CA LEU A 455 -5.38 -8.33 30.99
C LEU A 455 -4.78 -9.00 32.23
N ASP A 456 -5.33 -8.73 33.41
CA ASP A 456 -5.05 -9.55 34.58
C ASP A 456 -5.79 -10.88 34.41
N THR A 457 -5.10 -11.77 33.68
CA THR A 457 -5.27 -13.23 33.58
C THR A 457 -6.53 -13.73 32.85
N ILE A 458 -6.47 -13.82 31.51
CA ILE A 458 -6.89 -15.08 30.87
C ILE A 458 -5.77 -16.07 31.19
N PRO A 459 -5.98 -17.08 32.04
CA PRO A 459 -4.97 -18.08 32.33
C PRO A 459 -4.50 -18.70 31.01
N LEU A 460 -3.18 -18.89 30.85
CA LEU A 460 -2.63 -19.54 29.65
C LEU A 460 -3.22 -20.95 29.45
N GLU A 461 -3.71 -21.55 30.53
CA GLU A 461 -4.39 -22.85 30.58
C GLU A 461 -5.78 -22.84 29.91
N ASP A 462 -6.44 -21.67 29.86
CA ASP A 462 -7.74 -21.48 29.21
C ASP A 462 -7.60 -21.01 27.75
N ALA A 463 -6.37 -20.90 27.23
CA ALA A 463 -6.12 -20.45 25.87
C ALA A 463 -6.64 -21.49 24.86
N PRO A 464 -7.65 -21.17 24.04
CA PRO A 464 -8.18 -22.09 23.04
C PRO A 464 -7.13 -22.42 21.97
N SER A 465 -7.26 -23.61 21.38
CA SER A 465 -6.43 -24.03 20.25
C SER A 465 -6.53 -23.04 19.09
N SER A 466 -5.37 -22.66 18.55
CA SER A 466 -5.25 -21.87 17.32
C SER A 466 -5.29 -22.74 16.05
N GLU A 467 -5.67 -24.02 16.15
CA GLU A 467 -5.94 -24.85 14.98
C GLU A 467 -7.09 -24.27 14.16
N TYR A 468 -6.97 -24.39 12.83
CA TYR A 468 -7.98 -23.89 11.91
C TYR A 468 -9.33 -24.58 12.13
N ARG A 469 -10.40 -23.79 12.19
CA ARG A 469 -11.79 -24.27 12.29
C ARG A 469 -12.55 -23.79 11.05
N PRO A 470 -12.97 -24.70 10.16
CA PRO A 470 -13.71 -24.31 8.97
C PRO A 470 -15.04 -23.66 9.36
N PRO A 471 -15.53 -22.66 8.60
CA PRO A 471 -16.80 -22.03 8.92
C PRO A 471 -17.98 -23.00 8.82
N ARG A 472 -19.06 -22.69 9.54
CA ARG A 472 -20.25 -23.54 9.62
C ARG A 472 -20.98 -23.70 8.28
N HIS A 473 -20.87 -22.70 7.41
CA HIS A 473 -21.40 -22.74 6.05
C HIS A 473 -20.23 -22.77 5.08
N ASP A 474 -20.07 -23.87 4.34
CA ASP A 474 -18.93 -24.09 3.44
C ASP A 474 -19.23 -23.71 1.98
N GLU A 475 -20.40 -23.13 1.71
CA GLU A 475 -20.81 -22.72 0.36
C GLU A 475 -19.77 -21.78 -0.27
N PHE A 476 -19.23 -20.84 0.51
CA PHE A 476 -18.21 -19.93 0.00
C PHE A 476 -16.87 -20.62 -0.32
N LEU A 477 -16.51 -21.68 0.41
CA LEU A 477 -15.28 -22.47 0.15
C LEU A 477 -15.37 -23.28 -1.14
N ARG A 478 -16.60 -23.52 -1.62
CA ARG A 478 -16.90 -24.26 -2.85
C ARG A 478 -17.01 -23.36 -4.07
N MET A 479 -17.00 -22.03 -3.90
CA MET A 479 -17.01 -21.10 -5.02
C MET A 479 -15.71 -21.15 -5.81
N SER A 480 -15.77 -20.79 -7.09
CA SER A 480 -14.59 -20.67 -7.96
C SER A 480 -14.85 -19.59 -9.03
N PRO A 481 -14.88 -18.30 -8.64
CA PRO A 481 -15.19 -17.20 -9.56
C PRO A 481 -14.04 -16.92 -10.56
N ILE A 482 -12.81 -17.34 -10.24
CA ILE A 482 -11.66 -17.22 -11.15
C ILE A 482 -11.72 -18.36 -12.17
N GLN A 483 -12.35 -18.09 -13.32
CA GLN A 483 -12.49 -19.04 -14.44
C GLN A 483 -11.55 -18.67 -15.60
N LEU A 484 -10.72 -19.61 -16.03
CA LEU A 484 -9.69 -19.37 -17.04
C LEU A 484 -10.24 -19.43 -18.47
N ARG A 485 -11.45 -19.97 -18.66
CA ARG A 485 -12.14 -20.03 -19.96
C ARG A 485 -13.51 -19.36 -19.90
N ARG A 486 -13.78 -18.46 -20.86
CA ARG A 486 -15.11 -17.87 -21.03
C ARG A 486 -16.12 -18.97 -21.35
N ARG A 487 -17.06 -19.21 -20.43
CA ARG A 487 -18.27 -19.99 -20.71
C ARG A 487 -19.06 -19.20 -21.77
N GLN A 488 -19.10 -19.68 -23.01
CA GLN A 488 -20.13 -19.20 -23.93
C GLN A 488 -21.48 -19.50 -23.29
N THR A 489 -22.28 -18.47 -23.06
CA THR A 489 -23.66 -18.61 -22.60
C THR A 489 -24.39 -19.54 -23.57
N PRO A 490 -24.97 -20.66 -23.10
CA PRO A 490 -25.85 -21.44 -23.96
C PRO A 490 -27.03 -20.54 -24.29
N ILE A 491 -27.25 -20.28 -25.57
CA ILE A 491 -28.47 -19.63 -26.05
C ILE A 491 -29.63 -20.49 -25.55
N THR A 492 -30.42 -19.91 -24.64
CA THR A 492 -31.67 -20.46 -24.13
C THR A 492 -32.60 -20.85 -25.28
N SER A 493 -32.94 -22.13 -25.38
CA SER A 493 -34.26 -22.57 -25.85
C SER A 493 -35.05 -23.04 -24.62
N GLN A 494 -36.11 -22.31 -24.29
CA GLN A 494 -37.02 -22.61 -23.18
C GLN A 494 -37.98 -23.75 -23.52
N SER A 495 -38.20 -24.60 -22.51
CA SER A 495 -39.41 -25.40 -22.23
C SER A 495 -39.56 -26.70 -23.04
N CYS A 496 -39.87 -27.87 -22.47
CA CYS A 496 -40.71 -28.20 -21.31
C CYS A 496 -40.26 -29.51 -20.61
N ALA A 497 -40.62 -29.61 -19.32
CA ALA A 497 -40.99 -30.78 -18.50
C ALA A 497 -40.63 -32.21 -18.98
N GLY A 498 -40.02 -32.98 -18.06
CA GLY A 498 -39.75 -34.42 -18.22
C GLY A 498 -40.99 -35.30 -18.36
N PRO A 499 -40.80 -36.61 -18.61
CA PRO A 499 -40.82 -37.54 -17.47
C PRO A 499 -39.84 -38.73 -17.55
N ARG A 500 -39.68 -39.38 -16.39
CA ARG A 500 -39.18 -40.75 -16.20
C ARG A 500 -39.92 -41.73 -17.13
N ASP A 501 -39.18 -42.68 -17.72
CA ASP A 501 -39.23 -44.13 -17.44
C ASP A 501 -38.86 -44.99 -18.67
N GLN A 502 -38.06 -46.02 -18.38
CA GLN A 502 -38.15 -47.40 -18.87
C GLN A 502 -37.87 -47.75 -20.34
N HIS A 503 -36.89 -48.66 -20.48
CA HIS A 503 -36.64 -49.53 -21.61
C HIS A 503 -37.90 -50.27 -22.09
N ALA A 504 -38.20 -50.20 -23.39
CA ALA A 504 -38.69 -51.31 -24.18
C ALA A 504 -38.62 -50.99 -25.68
N ALA A 505 -38.32 -52.03 -26.45
CA ALA A 505 -38.15 -52.05 -27.90
C ALA A 505 -39.43 -51.70 -28.69
N SER A 506 -39.25 -51.18 -29.90
CA SER A 506 -39.75 -51.80 -31.14
C SER A 506 -39.60 -50.84 -32.32
N ASP A 507 -39.29 -51.42 -33.47
CA ASP A 507 -39.18 -50.84 -34.80
C ASP A 507 -40.37 -49.95 -35.21
N GLU A 508 -40.11 -48.92 -36.01
CA GLU A 508 -40.59 -48.78 -37.40
C GLU A 508 -40.21 -47.40 -37.98
N GLU A 509 -39.42 -47.43 -39.06
CA GLU A 509 -39.37 -46.37 -40.08
C GLU A 509 -40.64 -46.47 -40.94
N PRO A 510 -41.23 -45.35 -41.43
CA PRO A 510 -40.94 -44.99 -42.82
C PRO A 510 -40.94 -43.49 -43.15
N ASP A 511 -39.89 -43.13 -43.88
CA ASP A 511 -39.75 -42.29 -45.08
C ASP A 511 -40.93 -41.51 -45.73
N SER A 512 -40.53 -40.40 -46.36
CA SER A 512 -40.93 -39.84 -47.67
C SER A 512 -41.96 -38.70 -47.81
N ASP A 513 -41.40 -37.59 -48.32
CA ASP A 513 -41.93 -36.62 -49.31
C ASP A 513 -43.08 -35.66 -48.97
N THR A 514 -42.82 -34.34 -49.04
CA THR A 514 -43.23 -33.47 -50.17
C THR A 514 -42.88 -31.97 -49.90
N PRO A 515 -42.44 -31.18 -50.90
CA PRO A 515 -41.88 -29.84 -50.73
C PRO A 515 -42.83 -28.68 -51.10
N SER A 516 -42.35 -27.45 -50.83
CA SER A 516 -42.62 -26.18 -51.54
C SER A 516 -43.69 -25.23 -50.97
N ARG A 517 -43.25 -24.01 -50.59
CA ARG A 517 -43.77 -22.77 -51.22
C ARG A 517 -42.93 -21.53 -50.94
N ARG A 518 -42.56 -20.85 -52.03
CA ARG A 518 -41.97 -19.50 -52.07
C ARG A 518 -43.05 -18.43 -51.85
N ARG A 519 -42.68 -17.40 -51.05
CA ARG A 519 -42.86 -15.93 -51.16
C ARG A 519 -44.21 -15.35 -51.65
N PRO A 520 -44.67 -14.20 -51.12
CA PRO A 520 -44.01 -12.91 -51.44
C PRO A 520 -44.06 -11.80 -50.38
N SER A 521 -43.12 -10.85 -50.51
CA SER A 521 -43.20 -9.50 -49.95
C SER A 521 -44.12 -8.60 -50.79
N PRO A 522 -44.64 -7.51 -50.21
CA PRO A 522 -44.78 -6.26 -50.93
C PRO A 522 -44.06 -5.07 -50.27
N GLN A 523 -43.66 -4.15 -51.14
CA GLN A 523 -42.90 -2.90 -50.93
C GLN A 523 -43.79 -1.68 -50.66
N GLY A 524 -43.16 -0.58 -50.19
CA GLY A 524 -43.53 0.82 -50.50
C GLY A 524 -43.76 1.70 -49.25
N LEU A 525 -42.75 2.43 -48.71
CA LEU A 525 -42.22 3.78 -49.06
C LEU A 525 -43.15 4.96 -48.66
N PRO A 526 -42.65 6.21 -48.37
CA PRO A 526 -41.32 6.76 -48.69
C PRO A 526 -40.57 7.62 -47.62
N ARG A 527 -39.28 7.77 -47.93
CA ARG A 527 -38.24 8.77 -47.58
C ARG A 527 -38.70 10.18 -47.16
N THR A 528 -37.90 10.80 -46.27
CA THR A 528 -37.07 11.97 -46.62
C THR A 528 -35.85 12.11 -45.70
N HIS A 529 -34.67 12.23 -46.32
CA HIS A 529 -33.41 12.67 -45.72
C HIS A 529 -33.41 14.18 -45.50
N ALA A 530 -32.75 14.66 -44.45
CA ALA A 530 -31.97 15.89 -44.49
C ALA A 530 -30.85 15.85 -43.44
N THR A 531 -29.61 15.90 -43.91
CA THR A 531 -28.40 16.29 -43.19
C THR A 531 -28.43 17.78 -42.89
N ALA A 532 -28.19 18.18 -41.63
CA ALA A 532 -27.52 19.44 -41.32
C ALA A 532 -27.09 19.48 -39.84
N SER A 533 -25.78 19.64 -39.67
CA SER A 533 -25.11 20.28 -38.55
C SER A 533 -25.94 21.33 -37.80
N SER A 534 -26.17 21.09 -36.50
CA SER A 534 -26.32 22.18 -35.53
C SER A 534 -25.83 21.72 -34.16
N SER A 535 -24.58 22.10 -33.88
CA SER A 535 -23.97 22.13 -32.56
C SER A 535 -24.83 22.94 -31.60
N SER A 536 -25.52 22.25 -30.70
CA SER A 536 -26.07 22.88 -29.48
C SER A 536 -25.07 22.65 -28.35
N PRO A 537 -24.49 23.72 -27.78
CA PRO A 537 -23.44 23.60 -26.78
C PRO A 537 -24.03 23.02 -25.50
N SER A 538 -23.47 21.89 -25.08
CA SER A 538 -23.59 21.38 -23.72
C SER A 538 -23.32 22.54 -22.75
N ARG A 539 -24.24 22.74 -21.79
CA ARG A 539 -24.15 23.71 -20.69
C ARG A 539 -23.05 23.34 -19.67
N SER A 540 -21.90 22.83 -20.13
CA SER A 540 -20.74 22.43 -19.35
C SER A 540 -19.64 23.51 -19.28
N SER A 541 -19.78 24.64 -19.98
CA SER A 541 -18.73 25.68 -20.05
C SER A 541 -18.79 26.77 -18.96
N ARG A 542 -19.71 26.70 -17.98
CA ARG A 542 -19.78 27.71 -16.89
C ARG A 542 -19.06 27.33 -15.58
N ARG A 543 -18.59 26.09 -15.42
CA ARG A 543 -17.80 25.69 -14.22
C ARG A 543 -16.28 25.86 -14.36
N GLY A 544 -15.79 26.29 -15.53
CA GLY A 544 -14.35 26.37 -15.83
C GLY A 544 -13.60 27.59 -15.30
N ARG A 545 -14.28 28.53 -14.61
CA ARG A 545 -13.64 29.72 -14.00
C ARG A 545 -13.90 29.87 -12.49
N SER A 546 -14.85 29.12 -11.94
CA SER A 546 -15.40 29.31 -10.59
C SER A 546 -14.60 28.62 -9.46
N GLY A 547 -13.27 28.65 -9.54
CA GLY A 547 -12.41 27.94 -8.58
C GLY A 547 -10.99 28.50 -8.42
N GLN A 548 -10.67 29.61 -9.08
CA GLN A 548 -9.38 30.28 -8.89
C GLN A 548 -9.41 31.13 -7.62
N TYR A 549 -8.26 31.24 -6.95
CA TYR A 549 -8.12 32.10 -5.77
C TYR A 549 -8.33 33.59 -6.14
N CYS A 550 -8.87 34.36 -5.20
CA CYS A 550 -8.94 35.81 -5.34
C CYS A 550 -7.53 36.42 -5.30
N THR A 551 -7.35 37.53 -6.02
CA THR A 551 -6.05 38.21 -6.10
C THR A 551 -5.66 38.84 -4.76
N GLN A 552 -4.35 38.97 -4.55
CA GLN A 552 -3.75 39.62 -3.38
C GLN A 552 -4.31 41.03 -3.20
N LYS A 553 -4.35 41.82 -4.29
CA LYS A 553 -4.91 43.18 -4.28
C LYS A 553 -6.39 43.20 -3.92
N CYS A 554 -7.19 42.26 -4.42
CA CYS A 554 -8.61 42.18 -4.10
C CYS A 554 -8.85 41.91 -2.62
N LEU A 555 -8.15 40.93 -2.04
CA LEU A 555 -8.30 40.58 -0.62
C LEU A 555 -7.74 41.67 0.30
N LEU A 556 -6.67 42.36 -0.10
CA LEU A 556 -6.18 43.54 0.62
C LEU A 556 -7.19 44.70 0.57
N GLY A 557 -7.89 44.85 -0.56
CA GLY A 557 -9.03 45.75 -0.71
C GLY A 557 -10.14 45.44 0.29
N LEU A 558 -10.53 44.17 0.44
CA LEU A 558 -11.52 43.74 1.43
C LEU A 558 -11.09 44.07 2.87
N VAL A 559 -9.81 43.83 3.21
CA VAL A 559 -9.26 44.10 4.55
C VAL A 559 -9.23 45.60 4.87
N LYS A 560 -8.90 46.45 3.88
CA LYS A 560 -8.73 47.90 4.07
C LYS A 560 -9.99 48.72 3.73
N GLY A 561 -11.06 48.11 3.23
CA GLY A 561 -12.22 48.81 2.68
C GLY A 561 -11.90 49.56 1.37
N GLY A 562 -10.96 49.05 0.58
CA GLY A 562 -10.53 49.60 -0.71
C GLY A 562 -11.40 49.19 -1.90
N PRO A 563 -11.05 49.63 -3.13
CA PRO A 563 -11.75 49.25 -4.35
C PRO A 563 -11.47 47.79 -4.76
N LEU A 564 -12.34 47.24 -5.61
CA LEU A 564 -12.14 45.92 -6.21
C LEU A 564 -10.93 45.91 -7.16
N ASP A 565 -10.20 44.79 -7.18
CA ASP A 565 -9.26 44.50 -8.26
C ASP A 565 -10.01 43.88 -9.44
N LEU A 566 -10.09 44.63 -10.55
CA LEU A 566 -10.79 44.20 -11.77
C LEU A 566 -10.12 42.99 -12.44
N SER A 567 -8.87 42.67 -12.09
CA SER A 567 -8.17 41.47 -12.55
C SER A 567 -8.54 40.21 -11.76
N CYS A 568 -9.26 40.34 -10.64
CA CYS A 568 -9.66 39.19 -9.82
C CYS A 568 -10.61 38.27 -10.62
N PRO A 569 -10.34 36.95 -10.66
CA PRO A 569 -11.17 36.02 -11.43
C PRO A 569 -12.62 35.94 -10.92
N ASN A 570 -12.83 36.26 -9.64
CA ASN A 570 -14.12 36.21 -8.96
C ASN A 570 -14.76 37.61 -8.77
N VAL A 571 -14.20 38.67 -9.38
CA VAL A 571 -14.59 40.07 -9.12
C VAL A 571 -16.08 40.34 -9.25
N ARG A 572 -16.74 39.67 -10.19
CA ARG A 572 -18.18 39.83 -10.48
C ARG A 572 -19.08 39.40 -9.31
N ASP A 573 -18.60 38.49 -8.47
CA ASP A 573 -19.34 37.99 -7.32
C ASP A 573 -19.10 38.86 -6.07
N HIS A 574 -18.09 39.73 -6.09
CA HIS A 574 -17.72 40.59 -4.96
C HIS A 574 -18.46 41.93 -4.94
N GLY A 575 -18.81 42.47 -6.12
CA GLY A 575 -19.45 43.78 -6.28
C GLY A 575 -19.16 44.43 -7.65
N GLU A 576 -19.44 45.73 -7.76
CA GLU A 576 -19.22 46.49 -9.00
C GLU A 576 -17.94 47.33 -8.97
N SER A 577 -17.82 48.26 -8.00
CA SER A 577 -16.63 49.11 -7.82
C SER A 577 -15.94 48.89 -6.46
N TYR A 578 -16.72 48.52 -5.45
CA TYR A 578 -16.26 48.24 -4.09
C TYR A 578 -16.83 46.90 -3.62
N HIS A 579 -16.19 46.32 -2.62
CA HIS A 579 -16.65 45.10 -1.98
C HIS A 579 -18.04 45.32 -1.35
N GLN A 580 -18.98 44.41 -1.61
CA GLN A 580 -20.32 44.44 -1.02
C GLN A 580 -20.33 44.13 0.48
N ILE A 581 -19.25 43.54 0.99
CA ILE A 581 -19.07 43.19 2.40
C ILE A 581 -17.73 43.70 2.88
N ASP A 582 -17.63 43.91 4.19
CA ASP A 582 -16.38 44.18 4.89
C ASP A 582 -15.78 42.88 5.47
N LEU A 583 -14.57 43.00 6.02
CA LEU A 583 -13.85 41.87 6.61
C LEU A 583 -14.62 41.19 7.78
N PRO A 584 -15.19 41.93 8.75
CA PRO A 584 -16.02 41.31 9.79
C PRO A 584 -17.22 40.52 9.24
N THR A 585 -17.90 41.05 8.22
CA THR A 585 -19.01 40.35 7.57
C THR A 585 -18.53 39.11 6.83
N PHE A 586 -17.36 39.15 6.18
CA PHE A 586 -16.73 37.97 5.58
C PHE A 586 -16.50 36.88 6.62
N LEU A 587 -15.84 37.20 7.75
CA LEU A 587 -15.54 36.23 8.81
C LEU A 587 -16.81 35.65 9.45
N SER A 588 -17.82 36.48 9.70
CA SER A 588 -19.11 36.01 10.23
C SER A 588 -19.81 35.06 9.27
N ARG A 589 -19.85 35.39 7.98
CA ARG A 589 -20.52 34.55 6.97
C ARG A 589 -19.75 33.26 6.68
N ILE A 590 -18.41 33.28 6.67
CA ILE A 590 -17.63 32.06 6.44
C ILE A 590 -17.70 31.13 7.66
N ARG A 591 -17.68 31.66 8.89
CA ARG A 591 -17.90 30.86 10.09
C ARG A 591 -19.24 30.12 10.04
N ARG A 592 -20.32 30.83 9.70
CA ARG A 592 -21.64 30.22 9.55
C ARG A 592 -21.69 29.20 8.41
N GLN A 593 -21.02 29.48 7.28
CA GLN A 593 -20.95 28.50 6.19
C GLN A 593 -20.27 27.21 6.66
N LEU A 594 -19.16 27.32 7.38
CA LEU A 594 -18.40 26.17 7.88
C LEU A 594 -19.09 25.45 9.06
N SER A 595 -19.97 26.11 9.81
CA SER A 595 -20.81 25.42 10.81
C SER A 595 -21.89 24.57 10.15
N ASP A 596 -22.41 25.03 9.01
CA ASP A 596 -23.50 24.37 8.30
C ASP A 596 -23.00 23.25 7.37
N ASP A 597 -21.88 23.45 6.67
CA ASP A 597 -21.34 22.54 5.66
C ASP A 597 -19.81 22.66 5.54
N LEU A 598 -19.11 21.57 5.87
CA LEU A 598 -17.64 21.46 5.79
C LEU A 598 -17.16 20.77 4.50
N ASP A 599 -18.05 20.18 3.71
CA ASP A 599 -17.71 19.38 2.54
C ASP A 599 -17.77 20.20 1.24
N THR A 600 -18.70 21.17 1.16
CA THR A 600 -18.81 22.04 -0.01
C THR A 600 -17.91 23.27 0.12
N ASP A 601 -17.18 23.61 -0.95
CA ASP A 601 -16.37 24.83 -1.03
C ASP A 601 -15.26 24.92 0.04
N CYS A 602 -14.88 23.80 0.67
CA CYS A 602 -13.80 23.69 1.65
C CYS A 602 -13.01 22.39 1.40
N GLU A 603 -11.92 22.47 0.63
CA GLU A 603 -11.14 21.30 0.21
C GLU A 603 -9.68 21.37 0.71
N PRO A 604 -9.11 20.27 1.23
CA PRO A 604 -7.69 20.21 1.54
C PRO A 604 -6.88 20.22 0.23
N VAL A 605 -5.82 21.04 0.20
CA VAL A 605 -5.01 21.30 -1.02
C VAL A 605 -3.65 20.63 -0.94
N SER A 606 -3.13 20.43 0.26
CA SER A 606 -1.78 19.88 0.47
C SER A 606 -1.78 18.74 1.47
N ARG A 607 -0.67 18.01 1.48
CA ARG A 607 -0.31 17.15 2.62
C ARG A 607 -0.24 17.99 3.91
N PRO A 608 -0.50 17.37 5.07
CA PRO A 608 -0.38 18.03 6.36
C PRO A 608 1.06 18.50 6.58
N GLY A 609 1.21 19.76 6.98
CA GLY A 609 2.46 20.32 7.48
C GLY A 609 2.73 19.90 8.93
N ALA A 610 3.68 20.56 9.59
CA ALA A 610 4.02 20.24 10.98
C ALA A 610 2.87 20.56 11.96
N CYS A 611 2.17 21.69 11.75
CA CYS A 611 1.14 22.18 12.68
C CYS A 611 -0.25 22.33 12.05
N GLY A 612 -0.45 21.99 10.78
CA GLY A 612 -1.78 22.12 10.18
C GLY A 612 -1.87 21.63 8.74
N VAL A 613 -3.08 21.69 8.21
CA VAL A 613 -3.43 21.34 6.82
C VAL A 613 -3.87 22.61 6.09
N LEU A 614 -3.45 22.76 4.83
CA LEU A 614 -3.87 23.87 3.98
C LEU A 614 -5.16 23.51 3.23
N PHE A 615 -6.11 24.44 3.24
CA PHE A 615 -7.40 24.34 2.58
C PHE A 615 -7.57 25.45 1.54
N ARG A 616 -8.33 25.14 0.49
CA ARG A 616 -9.00 26.14 -0.34
C ARG A 616 -10.42 26.29 0.18
N VAL A 617 -10.78 27.51 0.55
CA VAL A 617 -12.12 27.82 1.05
C VAL A 617 -12.76 28.89 0.18
N ARG A 618 -14.01 28.67 -0.25
CA ARG A 618 -14.78 29.65 -1.02
C ARG A 618 -16.04 30.07 -0.28
N LEU A 619 -16.21 31.37 -0.05
CA LEU A 619 -17.45 31.92 0.48
C LEU A 619 -18.53 31.89 -0.60
N LYS A 620 -19.49 30.97 -0.47
CA LYS A 620 -20.54 30.73 -1.47
C LYS A 620 -21.37 31.97 -1.80
N SER A 621 -21.61 32.83 -0.80
CA SER A 621 -22.47 34.00 -0.94
C SER A 621 -21.91 35.12 -1.82
N HIS A 622 -20.58 35.30 -1.90
CA HIS A 622 -19.95 36.39 -2.67
C HIS A 622 -18.68 35.97 -3.44
N GLY A 623 -18.47 34.66 -3.62
CA GLY A 623 -17.42 34.12 -4.47
C GLY A 623 -15.97 34.32 -3.99
N TYR A 624 -15.72 34.83 -2.78
CA TYR A 624 -14.35 34.96 -2.25
C TYR A 624 -13.70 33.60 -2.07
N ALA A 625 -12.66 33.30 -2.85
CA ALA A 625 -11.87 32.09 -2.76
C ALA A 625 -10.50 32.40 -2.14
N VAL A 626 -10.20 31.77 -1.00
CA VAL A 626 -9.03 32.06 -0.16
C VAL A 626 -8.31 30.77 0.23
N ALA A 627 -7.07 30.90 0.67
CA ALA A 627 -6.34 29.82 1.32
C ALA A 627 -6.64 29.85 2.82
N ALA A 628 -6.63 28.69 3.48
CA ALA A 628 -6.83 28.62 4.92
C ALA A 628 -5.94 27.55 5.57
N LYS A 629 -5.19 27.92 6.61
CA LYS A 629 -4.40 26.97 7.41
C LYS A 629 -5.28 26.51 8.57
N CYS A 630 -5.53 25.21 8.69
CA CYS A 630 -6.38 24.64 9.73
C CYS A 630 -5.58 23.68 10.62
N THR A 631 -5.84 23.71 11.92
CA THR A 631 -4.97 23.09 12.93
C THR A 631 -5.74 22.35 14.01
N PRO A 632 -5.20 21.24 14.57
CA PRO A 632 -5.77 20.60 15.75
C PRO A 632 -5.56 21.46 17.00
N ILE A 633 -6.31 21.13 18.06
CA ILE A 633 -6.35 21.91 19.32
C ILE A 633 -4.96 22.15 19.93
N ASP A 634 -4.06 21.18 19.79
CA ASP A 634 -2.71 21.21 20.36
C ASP A 634 -1.82 22.34 19.77
N PHE A 635 -2.09 22.79 18.54
CA PHE A 635 -1.29 23.82 17.87
C PHE A 635 -2.03 25.15 17.63
N VAL A 636 -3.23 25.32 18.18
CA VAL A 636 -3.99 26.59 18.07
C VAL A 636 -3.12 27.77 18.50
N HIS A 637 -2.40 27.64 19.62
CA HIS A 637 -1.47 28.67 20.12
C HIS A 637 -0.39 29.09 19.12
N ARG A 638 0.07 28.17 18.24
CA ARG A 638 1.06 28.49 17.20
C ARG A 638 0.44 29.28 16.07
N LEU A 639 -0.79 28.94 15.68
CA LEU A 639 -1.51 29.64 14.62
C LEU A 639 -1.96 31.04 15.07
N GLU A 640 -2.36 31.19 16.34
CA GLU A 640 -2.60 32.49 16.97
C GLU A 640 -1.33 33.34 16.98
N HIS A 641 -0.19 32.75 17.35
CA HIS A 641 1.11 33.45 17.30
C HIS A 641 1.45 33.89 15.86
N GLU A 642 1.30 33.00 14.88
CA GLU A 642 1.49 33.34 13.46
C GLU A 642 0.60 34.51 13.02
N ALA A 643 -0.67 34.54 13.43
CA ALA A 643 -1.57 35.66 13.16
C ALA A 643 -1.06 36.98 13.76
N THR A 644 -0.49 36.98 14.98
CA THR A 644 0.13 38.19 15.56
C THR A 644 1.35 38.67 14.78
N VAL A 645 2.09 37.76 14.14
CA VAL A 645 3.20 38.11 13.26
C VAL A 645 2.68 38.77 11.99
N TYR A 646 1.62 38.21 11.38
CA TYR A 646 0.96 38.84 10.24
C TYR A 646 0.47 40.27 10.57
N ASP A 647 0.00 40.51 11.80
CA ASP A 647 -0.37 41.86 12.26
C ASP A 647 0.80 42.85 12.24
N VAL A 648 2.00 42.41 12.65
CA VAL A 648 3.23 43.23 12.53
C VAL A 648 3.60 43.46 11.07
N LEU A 649 3.39 42.45 10.22
CA LEU A 649 3.74 42.48 8.79
C LEU A 649 2.69 43.16 7.90
N ARG A 650 1.62 43.75 8.46
CA ARG A 650 0.57 44.50 7.73
C ARG A 650 1.09 45.44 6.63
N PRO A 651 2.21 46.19 6.78
CA PRO A 651 2.70 47.08 5.73
C PRO A 651 3.16 46.38 4.45
N ILE A 652 3.55 45.10 4.53
CA ILE A 652 4.13 44.32 3.41
C ILE A 652 3.22 43.18 2.92
N GLN A 653 2.02 43.05 3.50
CA GLN A 653 1.02 42.07 3.06
C GLN A 653 0.54 42.35 1.64
N GLY A 654 0.39 41.28 0.84
CA GLY A 654 0.06 41.33 -0.58
C GLY A 654 1.24 41.64 -1.49
N ILE A 655 2.45 41.74 -0.94
CA ILE A 655 3.70 42.00 -1.68
C ILE A 655 4.74 40.91 -1.36
N HIS A 656 5.19 40.85 -0.10
CA HIS A 656 6.23 39.91 0.35
C HIS A 656 5.70 38.78 1.23
N VAL A 657 4.47 38.94 1.75
CA VAL A 657 3.77 37.93 2.55
C VAL A 657 2.28 37.95 2.17
N PRO A 658 1.54 36.83 2.34
CA PRO A 658 0.10 36.82 2.11
C PRO A 658 -0.68 37.83 2.95
N VAL A 659 -1.84 38.22 2.44
CA VAL A 659 -2.83 39.01 3.15
C VAL A 659 -3.53 38.13 4.18
N HIS A 660 -3.50 38.53 5.44
CA HIS A 660 -4.21 37.86 6.54
C HIS A 660 -5.62 38.42 6.68
N LEU A 661 -6.62 37.54 6.63
CA LEU A 661 -8.03 37.91 6.72
C LEU A 661 -8.61 37.71 8.12
N GLY A 662 -7.96 36.90 8.96
CA GLY A 662 -8.42 36.60 10.31
C GLY A 662 -8.60 35.10 10.55
N ASN A 663 -9.06 34.78 11.75
CA ASN A 663 -9.13 33.42 12.27
C ASN A 663 -10.56 33.08 12.70
N VAL A 664 -10.93 31.81 12.61
CA VAL A 664 -12.24 31.29 13.04
C VAL A 664 -12.05 29.96 13.74
N ASP A 665 -12.70 29.81 14.90
CA ASP A 665 -12.91 28.53 15.54
C ASP A 665 -14.07 27.80 14.86
N LEU A 666 -13.84 26.53 14.52
CA LEU A 666 -14.86 25.67 13.94
C LEU A 666 -15.80 25.18 15.05
N GLU A 667 -17.10 25.27 14.82
CA GLU A 667 -18.10 24.80 15.79
C GLU A 667 -18.16 23.27 15.85
N SER A 668 -18.02 22.64 14.69
CA SER A 668 -17.80 21.20 14.56
C SER A 668 -16.40 20.96 14.01
N PRO A 669 -15.62 20.03 14.57
CA PRO A 669 -14.27 19.76 14.09
C PRO A 669 -14.30 19.22 12.66
N TYR A 670 -13.31 19.61 11.87
CA TYR A 670 -13.05 18.99 10.57
C TYR A 670 -12.25 17.69 10.79
N TYR A 671 -12.79 16.56 10.36
CA TYR A 671 -12.14 15.25 10.53
C TYR A 671 -11.21 14.96 9.36
N TYR A 672 -9.96 15.40 9.48
CA TYR A 672 -8.97 15.23 8.43
C TYR A 672 -8.47 13.78 8.42
N GLU A 673 -8.83 13.05 7.36
CA GLU A 673 -8.44 11.67 7.09
C GLU A 673 -8.68 10.69 8.25
N GLY A 674 -9.60 11.01 9.17
CA GLY A 674 -9.89 10.19 10.36
C GLY A 674 -8.77 10.15 11.42
N ILE A 675 -7.68 10.90 11.21
CA ILE A 675 -6.47 10.90 12.06
C ILE A 675 -6.53 12.02 13.08
N CYS A 676 -6.92 13.22 12.63
CA CYS A 676 -6.93 14.41 13.47
C CYS A 676 -8.22 15.21 13.32
N GLU A 677 -8.60 15.86 14.42
CA GLU A 677 -9.71 16.79 14.50
C GLU A 677 -9.13 18.20 14.41
N LEU A 678 -9.39 18.89 13.30
CA LEU A 678 -8.98 20.27 13.12
C LEU A 678 -10.08 21.18 13.66
N VAL A 679 -9.72 22.15 14.49
CA VAL A 679 -10.67 22.94 15.29
C VAL A 679 -10.55 24.44 15.05
N HIS A 680 -9.44 24.91 14.49
CA HIS A 680 -9.16 26.32 14.29
C HIS A 680 -8.60 26.58 12.90
N MET A 681 -9.10 27.62 12.22
CA MET A 681 -8.76 27.94 10.84
C MET A 681 -8.35 29.42 10.69
N MET A 682 -7.18 29.67 10.10
CA MET A 682 -6.67 31.00 9.75
C MET A 682 -6.77 31.21 8.25
N PHE A 683 -7.40 32.30 7.81
CA PHE A 683 -7.60 32.64 6.41
C PHE A 683 -6.53 33.58 5.87
N LEU A 684 -5.95 33.21 4.73
CA LEU A 684 -4.90 33.93 4.02
C LEU A 684 -5.26 34.08 2.53
N SER A 685 -4.70 35.09 1.86
CA SER A 685 -4.63 35.06 0.40
C SER A 685 -3.71 33.94 -0.08
N PHE A 686 -3.92 33.46 -1.31
CA PHE A 686 -3.09 32.41 -1.88
C PHE A 686 -1.71 32.94 -2.27
N GLY A 687 -0.65 32.38 -1.66
CA GLY A 687 0.73 32.85 -1.83
C GLY A 687 1.42 32.44 -3.14
N GLY A 688 0.84 31.50 -3.90
CA GLY A 688 1.42 30.97 -5.15
C GLY A 688 1.95 29.55 -5.03
N GLU A 689 2.78 29.15 -5.97
CA GLU A 689 3.38 27.80 -6.01
C GLU A 689 4.74 27.75 -5.31
N LEU A 690 5.19 26.57 -4.87
CA LEU A 690 6.51 26.40 -4.28
C LEU A 690 7.61 26.95 -5.19
N ILE A 691 8.52 27.76 -4.62
CA ILE A 691 9.62 28.38 -5.36
C ILE A 691 10.47 27.36 -6.14
N SER A 692 10.61 26.15 -5.62
CA SER A 692 11.35 25.05 -6.25
C SER A 692 10.79 24.62 -7.59
N LYS A 693 9.48 24.80 -7.84
CA LYS A 693 8.86 24.48 -9.14
C LYS A 693 9.19 25.54 -10.20
N HIS A 694 9.57 26.74 -9.78
CA HIS A 694 9.84 27.86 -10.69
C HIS A 694 11.34 28.11 -10.92
N LEU A 695 12.22 27.58 -10.07
CA LEU A 695 13.66 27.75 -10.21
C LEU A 695 14.22 27.00 -11.43
N THR A 696 14.99 27.71 -12.24
CA THR A 696 15.80 27.18 -13.36
C THR A 696 17.23 27.69 -13.24
N HIS A 697 18.18 27.03 -13.90
CA HIS A 697 19.57 27.49 -13.93
C HIS A 697 19.73 28.93 -14.47
N GLU A 698 18.79 29.39 -15.29
CA GLU A 698 18.82 30.73 -15.90
C GLU A 698 18.24 31.82 -14.99
N ASN A 699 17.19 31.51 -14.21
CA ASN A 699 16.49 32.51 -13.40
C ASN A 699 16.92 32.55 -11.92
N ILE A 700 17.72 31.59 -11.46
CA ILE A 700 18.05 31.42 -10.04
C ILE A 700 18.65 32.67 -9.40
N ALA A 701 19.51 33.41 -10.10
CA ALA A 701 20.12 34.63 -9.57
C ALA A 701 19.07 35.72 -9.31
N TYR A 702 18.13 35.87 -10.25
CA TYR A 702 17.04 36.84 -10.16
C TYR A 702 16.03 36.46 -9.07
N VAL A 703 15.60 35.20 -9.04
CA VAL A 703 14.66 34.70 -8.03
C VAL A 703 15.27 34.75 -6.63
N SER A 704 16.57 34.43 -6.49
CA SER A 704 17.29 34.55 -5.22
C SER A 704 17.35 35.99 -4.72
N GLN A 705 17.50 36.96 -5.63
CA GLN A 705 17.45 38.38 -5.28
C GLN A 705 16.07 38.77 -4.75
N LEU A 706 14.99 38.30 -5.38
CA LEU A 706 13.62 38.57 -4.91
C LEU A 706 13.32 37.90 -3.55
N ALA A 707 13.83 36.69 -3.33
CA ALA A 707 13.74 36.01 -2.04
C ALA A 707 14.48 36.80 -0.95
N ASP A 708 15.67 37.33 -1.26
CA ASP A 708 16.44 38.18 -0.36
C ASP A 708 15.74 39.51 -0.05
N CYS A 709 15.14 40.15 -1.06
CA CYS A 709 14.31 41.35 -0.87
C CYS A 709 13.13 41.09 0.08
N SER A 710 12.47 39.95 -0.08
CA SER A 710 11.31 39.58 0.74
C SER A 710 11.72 39.27 2.18
N ALA A 711 12.85 38.56 2.37
CA ALA A 711 13.45 38.35 3.69
C ALA A 711 13.84 39.66 4.37
N GLN A 712 14.48 40.58 3.63
CA GLN A 712 14.86 41.89 4.12
C GLN A 712 13.64 42.72 4.56
N ALA A 713 12.56 42.71 3.77
CA ALA A 713 11.33 43.43 4.11
C ALA A 713 10.71 42.94 5.44
N ILE A 714 10.77 41.64 5.71
CA ILE A 714 10.32 41.03 6.98
C ILE A 714 11.23 41.46 8.14
N HIS A 715 12.55 41.41 7.94
CA HIS A 715 13.55 41.81 8.94
C HIS A 715 13.51 43.31 9.27
N ASP A 716 13.11 44.14 8.30
CA ASP A 716 12.92 45.57 8.48
C ASP A 716 11.81 45.91 9.48
N LEU A 717 10.81 45.03 9.58
CA LEU A 717 9.74 45.09 10.58
C LEU A 717 10.10 44.39 11.89
N GLY A 718 11.35 43.93 12.04
CA GLY A 718 11.87 43.33 13.27
C GLY A 718 11.40 41.90 13.51
N VAL A 719 10.95 41.20 12.47
CA VAL A 719 10.52 39.80 12.57
C VAL A 719 11.65 38.90 12.10
N LEU A 720 12.02 37.90 12.90
CA LEU A 720 12.95 36.83 12.54
C LEU A 720 12.14 35.55 12.30
N HIS A 721 12.25 34.90 11.14
CA HIS A 721 11.35 33.80 10.79
C HIS A 721 11.68 32.48 11.51
N LYS A 722 12.96 32.22 11.77
CA LYS A 722 13.54 31.00 12.39
C LYS A 722 13.37 29.68 11.64
N ASP A 723 12.68 29.68 10.50
CA ASP A 723 12.57 28.53 9.60
C ASP A 723 12.41 28.99 8.14
N LEU A 724 13.16 30.03 7.79
CA LEU A 724 13.17 30.58 6.45
C LEU A 724 13.92 29.63 5.51
N LYS A 725 13.17 28.74 4.86
CA LYS A 725 13.68 27.71 3.93
C LYS A 725 12.89 27.76 2.63
N PRO A 726 13.41 27.21 1.52
CA PRO A 726 12.70 27.24 0.22
C PRO A 726 11.29 26.65 0.25
N ARG A 727 11.01 25.67 1.14
CA ARG A 727 9.64 25.12 1.31
C ARG A 727 8.62 26.15 1.84
N ASN A 728 9.08 27.22 2.48
CA ASN A 728 8.27 28.29 3.05
C ASN A 728 8.30 29.56 2.17
N MET A 729 8.79 29.42 0.93
CA MET A 729 8.82 30.47 -0.08
C MET A 729 7.99 30.06 -1.28
N LEU A 730 7.06 30.93 -1.65
CA LEU A 730 6.13 30.74 -2.76
C LEU A 730 6.40 31.78 -3.85
N TRP A 731 6.28 31.37 -5.11
CA TRP A 731 6.27 32.25 -6.26
C TRP A 731 4.84 32.66 -6.61
N SER A 732 4.55 33.96 -6.50
CA SER A 732 3.25 34.52 -6.88
C SER A 732 3.30 35.02 -8.33
N GLU A 733 2.65 34.30 -9.24
CA GLU A 733 2.54 34.74 -10.65
C GLU A 733 1.82 36.08 -10.78
N GLU A 734 0.84 36.36 -9.91
CA GLU A 734 0.07 37.62 -9.90
C GLU A 734 0.97 38.84 -9.69
N THR A 735 1.90 38.74 -8.73
CA THR A 735 2.72 39.88 -8.30
C THR A 735 4.12 39.86 -8.91
N GLY A 736 4.55 38.71 -9.45
CA GLY A 736 5.93 38.49 -9.88
C GLY A 736 6.93 38.62 -8.73
N GLN A 737 6.51 38.27 -7.51
CA GLN A 737 7.30 38.38 -6.28
C GLN A 737 7.36 37.03 -5.54
N VAL A 738 8.34 36.92 -4.64
CA VAL A 738 8.44 35.81 -3.69
C VAL A 738 7.63 36.15 -2.45
N MET A 739 6.72 35.27 -2.07
CA MET A 739 5.95 35.37 -0.84
C MET A 739 6.48 34.41 0.21
N VAL A 740 6.68 34.90 1.43
CA VAL A 740 7.11 34.09 2.57
C VAL A 740 5.89 33.73 3.42
N ILE A 741 5.83 32.47 3.85
CA ILE A 741 4.73 31.89 4.63
C ILE A 741 5.27 31.11 5.83
N ASP A 742 4.36 30.66 6.72
CA ASP A 742 4.66 29.76 7.83
C ASP A 742 5.45 30.41 8.99
N PHE A 743 4.88 31.46 9.57
CA PHE A 743 5.50 32.25 10.65
C PHE A 743 5.28 31.67 12.05
N GLU A 744 4.87 30.41 12.17
CA GLU A 744 4.58 29.75 13.45
C GLU A 744 5.78 29.68 14.41
N ARG A 745 7.01 29.77 13.87
CA ARG A 745 8.28 29.79 14.63
C ARG A 745 8.90 31.18 14.74
N ALA A 746 8.29 32.19 14.13
CA ALA A 746 8.88 33.51 14.02
C ALA A 746 8.97 34.21 15.37
N GLU A 747 9.96 35.07 15.55
CA GLU A 747 10.12 35.90 16.75
C GLU A 747 10.12 37.37 16.39
N ILE A 748 9.34 38.14 17.15
CA ILE A 748 9.33 39.60 17.05
C ILE A 748 10.48 40.12 17.92
N VAL A 749 11.57 40.52 17.27
CA VAL A 749 12.77 41.05 17.91
C VAL A 749 12.56 42.54 18.17
N LYS A 750 12.47 42.91 19.45
CA LYS A 750 12.41 44.33 19.83
C LYS A 750 13.71 45.02 19.43
N ARG A 751 13.67 45.86 18.39
CA ARG A 751 14.78 46.77 18.06
C ARG A 751 15.04 47.66 19.27
N ARG A 752 16.29 47.74 19.72
CA ARG A 752 16.70 48.76 20.70
C ARG A 752 16.31 50.12 20.12
N ALA A 753 15.63 50.95 20.91
CA ALA A 753 15.57 52.37 20.61
C ALA A 753 17.02 52.86 20.48
N VAL A 754 17.38 53.37 19.30
CA VAL A 754 18.66 54.06 19.10
C VAL A 754 18.72 55.12 20.19
N LEU A 755 19.71 55.01 21.10
CA LEU A 755 19.94 56.01 22.12
C LEU A 755 20.01 57.36 21.41
N GLY A 756 19.02 58.23 21.67
CA GLY A 756 18.98 59.57 21.11
C GLY A 756 20.31 60.29 21.34
N ALA A 757 20.68 61.14 20.38
CA ALA A 757 21.95 61.86 20.34
C ALA A 757 22.39 62.31 21.75
N ILE A 758 23.51 61.75 22.22
CA ILE A 758 24.09 62.10 23.51
C ILE A 758 24.53 63.56 23.44
N SER A 759 23.80 64.44 24.13
CA SER A 759 24.26 65.81 24.36
C SER A 759 25.53 65.75 25.24
N PRO A 760 26.60 66.48 24.90
CA PRO A 760 27.85 66.41 25.63
C PRO A 760 27.76 67.32 26.85
N ASN A 761 27.16 66.83 27.95
CA ASN A 761 27.55 67.19 29.33
C ASN A 761 26.57 66.62 30.36
N ARG A 762 26.97 65.55 31.07
CA ARG A 762 26.78 65.47 32.53
C ARG A 762 27.64 64.39 33.18
N LYS A 763 28.22 64.78 34.32
CA LYS A 763 29.20 64.07 35.15
C LYS A 763 28.76 62.66 35.57
N ARG A 764 29.75 61.75 35.54
CA ARG A 764 29.73 60.39 36.12
C ARG A 764 29.21 60.36 37.56
N LYS A 765 28.31 59.40 37.85
CA LYS A 765 28.19 58.77 39.18
C LYS A 765 28.09 57.25 38.99
N ARG A 766 29.06 56.52 39.55
CA ARG A 766 29.12 55.05 39.58
C ARG A 766 28.22 54.53 40.71
N ALA A 767 27.39 53.53 40.42
CA ALA A 767 27.35 52.20 41.07
C ALA A 767 25.98 51.50 40.92
N SER A 768 25.96 50.34 40.27
CA SER A 768 25.56 49.06 40.89
C SER A 768 25.65 47.95 39.83
N LYS A 769 26.37 46.87 40.16
CA LYS A 769 26.51 45.66 39.35
C LYS A 769 25.26 44.82 39.54
N ASP A 770 24.49 44.59 38.47
CA ASP A 770 23.58 43.44 38.40
C ASP A 770 23.61 42.77 37.02
N LYS A 771 24.02 41.50 37.07
CA LYS A 771 23.88 40.39 36.12
C LYS A 771 23.80 40.72 34.61
N ALA A 772 24.96 40.63 33.96
CA ALA A 772 25.07 40.43 32.52
C ALA A 772 24.44 39.08 32.11
N LYS A 773 23.21 39.11 31.59
CA LYS A 773 22.78 38.14 30.57
C LYS A 773 23.45 38.55 29.25
N SER A 774 24.15 37.65 28.58
CA SER A 774 24.65 37.91 27.22
C SER A 774 23.46 38.28 26.34
N ARG A 775 23.44 39.53 25.86
CA ARG A 775 22.42 40.04 24.96
C ARG A 775 23.03 40.02 23.56
N VAL A 776 22.63 39.03 22.76
CA VAL A 776 23.02 38.87 21.36
C VAL A 776 22.50 40.06 20.55
N ASP A 777 23.34 40.59 19.66
CA ASP A 777 22.98 41.68 18.75
C ASP A 777 22.00 41.17 17.68
N GLY A 778 20.83 41.81 17.58
CA GLY A 778 19.75 41.35 16.68
C GLY A 778 20.12 41.43 15.19
N SER A 779 21.04 42.33 14.82
CA SER A 779 21.50 42.49 13.42
C SER A 779 22.16 41.22 12.87
N TRP A 780 22.95 40.54 13.71
CA TRP A 780 23.67 39.33 13.30
C TRP A 780 22.74 38.15 13.01
N LEU A 781 21.63 38.04 13.75
CA LEU A 781 20.63 36.98 13.54
C LEU A 781 19.90 37.12 12.20
N PHE A 782 19.56 38.35 11.82
CA PHE A 782 18.92 38.65 10.53
C PHE A 782 19.84 38.34 9.35
N GLU A 783 21.10 38.78 9.42
CA GLU A 783 22.11 38.47 8.40
C GLU A 783 22.35 36.96 8.25
N GLN A 784 22.40 36.23 9.38
CA GLN A 784 22.59 34.79 9.37
C GLN A 784 21.41 34.03 8.74
N GLU A 785 20.17 34.49 8.95
CA GLU A 785 18.98 33.89 8.33
C GLU A 785 18.97 34.12 6.81
N ARG A 786 19.25 35.34 6.34
CA ARG A 786 19.34 35.66 4.90
C ARG A 786 20.47 34.89 4.20
N TRP A 787 21.62 34.77 4.85
CA TRP A 787 22.75 34.02 4.29
C TRP A 787 22.41 32.52 4.11
N ARG A 788 21.67 31.92 5.05
CA ARG A 788 21.22 30.53 4.94
C ARG A 788 20.28 30.31 3.76
N VAL A 789 19.31 31.21 3.55
CA VAL A 789 18.40 31.17 2.39
C VAL A 789 19.18 31.15 1.08
N ALA A 790 20.17 32.04 0.94
CA ALA A 790 20.96 32.12 -0.28
C ALA A 790 21.74 30.83 -0.59
N ILE A 791 22.17 30.10 0.45
CA ILE A 791 22.82 28.79 0.29
C ILE A 791 21.81 27.72 -0.10
N GLU A 792 20.69 27.64 0.63
CA GLU A 792 19.67 26.63 0.39
C GLU A 792 19.06 26.74 -1.01
N LEU A 793 18.78 27.95 -1.50
CA LEU A 793 18.27 28.16 -2.87
C LEU A 793 19.27 27.72 -3.94
N ARG A 794 20.57 27.97 -3.75
CA ARG A 794 21.62 27.49 -4.67
C ARG A 794 21.77 25.98 -4.70
N SER A 795 21.35 25.28 -3.65
CA SER A 795 21.43 23.82 -3.57
C SER A 795 20.30 23.08 -4.28
N LEU A 796 19.27 23.81 -4.74
CA LEU A 796 18.09 23.23 -5.42
C LEU A 796 18.25 23.07 -6.94
N THR A 797 19.36 23.55 -7.50
CA THR A 797 19.74 23.43 -8.92
C THR A 797 21.11 22.82 -9.01
#